data_AF-A0AAD5XLZ0-F1
#
_entry.id   AF-A0AAD5XLZ0-F1
#
_cell.length_a   1.000
_cell.length_b   1.000
_cell.length_c   1.000
_cell.angle_alpha   90.00
_cell.angle_beta   90.00
_cell.angle_gamma   90.00
#
_symmetry.space_group_name_H-M   'P 1'
#
loop_
_entity.id
_entity.type
_entity.pdbx_description
1 polymer ?
#
loop_
_entity_poly.entity_id
_entity_poly.type
_entity_poly.pdbx_seq_one_letter_code
_entity_poly.pdbx_strand_id
1 'polypeptide(L)'
;MASAADLPPWTDFYTQQDLLAATKVFQLYADNEDYLKHASHEPQIARLFALARTAMVPNKEELKDKRRRKKYARKEADSELLAVSGIRKMRKVKMVGYTGGSIDMPMPPRIGTVEANAEFAAQDDQKLIQQTQQMQHTAATTPAAIVAGDADAGGNDETVEMEGVEHVNAVIEEEQSSANAAGEPPKRKLTYNRACHICGAPFRDLHHFYDQMCPPCAAFNFTKRFSTADMHGRVCIVTGARVKIGYCIALKLLRMGATVIVTTRFPHDAAQRFAREADASEFGGRVAVYGLDFRDVPMLHHFCRHVQERYKRLDVIINNAAQTVRKPPAFYEHLMKGEEGRVPEHVARIVDVVDVYRARQGGYLFEHASAGGGAGGVKSVMDTQAGGDEVVAGGARAAAAGGSNKSLALAAAQATAHLPDVNASAALSQLPLIPSDHTTTTTTTSTSTTATASAAAAELFPPGLYDRDDQQLDLRRENSWTMELGEISSVEMMECHVINTFAPWVLVSELKSLMQRTRSPVVDGAAAAEDGEWDKFIVNVSAMEGQFYRNKTIFHPHTNMAKAALNMMTRTASAGFAAVNIFMTAVDTGWITDEQPVDQHYKRESAPPPLDEWDAAMRVLDPVLVGVNGEQKLWGCFLKNYRSTRW
;
A
#
# COMPACT_ATOMS: atom_id res chain seq x y z
N MET A 1 -39.76 36.01 48.81
CA MET A 1 -38.97 34.96 48.13
C MET A 1 -37.89 35.66 47.33
N ALA A 2 -36.62 35.52 47.73
CA ALA A 2 -35.50 35.97 46.89
C ALA A 2 -35.28 34.96 45.76
N SER A 3 -34.78 35.41 44.61
CA SER A 3 -34.52 34.53 43.47
C SER A 3 -33.24 33.73 43.70
N ALA A 4 -33.10 32.56 43.06
CA ALA A 4 -31.91 31.72 43.20
C ALA A 4 -30.64 32.30 42.53
N ALA A 5 -30.70 33.52 41.97
CA ALA A 5 -29.58 34.20 41.33
C ALA A 5 -28.75 35.08 42.28
N ASP A 6 -29.25 35.37 43.49
CA ASP A 6 -28.63 36.31 44.44
C ASP A 6 -27.77 35.64 45.54
N LEU A 7 -27.45 34.35 45.38
CA LEU A 7 -26.57 33.61 46.31
C LEU A 7 -25.14 33.56 45.75
N PRO A 8 -24.11 33.98 46.52
CA PRO A 8 -22.72 33.84 46.10
C PRO A 8 -22.37 32.37 45.81
N PRO A 9 -21.43 32.09 44.87
CA PRO A 9 -20.99 30.73 44.63
C PRO A 9 -20.39 30.14 45.92
N TRP A 10 -20.62 28.84 46.14
CA TRP A 10 -20.32 28.18 47.42
C TRP A 10 -18.80 28.18 47.76
N THR A 11 -17.97 28.43 46.76
CA THR A 11 -16.52 28.65 46.86
C THR A 11 -16.12 29.87 47.68
N ASP A 12 -17.02 30.85 47.82
CA ASP A 12 -16.71 32.13 48.45
C ASP A 12 -16.96 32.10 49.98
N PHE A 13 -17.57 31.01 50.47
CA PHE A 13 -17.93 30.82 51.88
C PHE A 13 -17.00 29.87 52.66
N TYR A 14 -16.21 29.05 51.97
CA TYR A 14 -15.40 27.99 52.58
C TYR A 14 -14.01 27.94 51.95
N THR A 15 -12.97 27.93 52.78
CA THR A 15 -11.60 27.78 52.30
C THR A 15 -11.32 26.34 51.86
N GLN A 16 -10.27 26.13 51.07
CA GLN A 16 -9.79 24.79 50.72
C GLN A 16 -9.45 23.95 51.98
N GLN A 17 -9.06 24.61 53.08
CA GLN A 17 -8.75 23.96 54.35
C GLN A 17 -10.02 23.48 55.07
N ASP A 18 -11.12 24.23 55.01
CA ASP A 18 -12.43 23.83 55.54
C ASP A 18 -13.00 22.63 54.78
N LEU A 19 -12.85 22.62 53.45
CA LEU A 19 -13.28 21.49 52.61
C LEU A 19 -12.48 20.22 52.92
N LEU A 20 -11.16 20.32 53.11
CA LEU A 20 -10.31 19.20 53.53
C LEU A 20 -10.66 18.70 54.94
N ALA A 21 -10.96 19.60 55.88
CA ALA A 21 -11.43 19.23 57.22
C ALA A 21 -12.78 18.49 57.16
N ALA A 22 -13.73 18.98 56.36
CA ALA A 22 -15.01 18.30 56.14
C ALA A 22 -14.81 16.90 55.52
N THR A 23 -13.93 16.75 54.52
CA THR A 23 -13.60 15.44 53.93
C THR A 23 -13.04 14.46 54.98
N LYS A 24 -12.15 14.91 55.88
CA LYS A 24 -11.65 14.07 56.98
C LYS A 24 -12.77 13.63 57.92
N VAL A 25 -13.74 14.50 58.22
CA VAL A 25 -14.91 14.13 59.06
C VAL A 25 -15.77 13.08 58.35
N PHE A 26 -16.07 13.24 57.06
CA PHE A 26 -16.82 12.22 56.30
C PHE A 26 -16.10 10.87 56.23
N GLN A 27 -14.77 10.88 56.06
CA GLN A 27 -13.93 9.69 56.05
C GLN A 27 -13.99 8.97 57.40
N LEU A 28 -13.81 9.71 58.50
CA LEU A 28 -13.82 9.18 59.87
C LEU A 28 -15.20 8.60 60.30
N TYR A 29 -16.29 9.13 59.75
CA TYR A 29 -17.62 8.54 59.89
C TYR A 29 -17.81 7.29 59.00
N ALA A 30 -17.23 7.25 57.79
CA ALA A 30 -17.36 6.12 56.87
C ALA A 30 -16.55 4.90 57.33
N ASP A 31 -15.40 5.13 57.94
CA ASP A 31 -14.47 4.08 58.40
C ASP A 31 -14.84 3.55 59.81
N ASN A 32 -15.89 4.07 60.45
CA ASN A 32 -16.35 3.66 61.78
C ASN A 32 -17.86 3.30 61.78
N GLU A 33 -18.16 2.03 62.02
CA GLU A 33 -19.52 1.48 61.94
C GLU A 33 -20.53 2.14 62.91
N ASP A 34 -20.09 2.55 64.09
CA ASP A 34 -20.98 3.14 65.10
C ASP A 34 -21.25 4.62 64.82
N TYR A 35 -20.31 5.34 64.20
CA TYR A 35 -20.57 6.68 63.65
C TYR A 35 -21.48 6.63 62.41
N LEU A 36 -21.39 5.58 61.59
CA LEU A 36 -22.35 5.31 60.51
C LEU A 36 -23.77 5.04 61.05
N LYS A 37 -23.91 4.23 62.12
CA LYS A 37 -25.19 4.03 62.81
C LYS A 37 -25.70 5.32 63.43
N HIS A 38 -24.85 6.13 64.06
CA HIS A 38 -25.25 7.45 64.57
C HIS A 38 -25.73 8.38 63.43
N ALA A 39 -25.00 8.40 62.31
CA ALA A 39 -25.36 9.19 61.12
C ALA A 39 -26.68 8.77 60.45
N SER A 40 -27.15 7.53 60.64
CA SER A 40 -28.47 7.11 60.16
C SER A 40 -29.63 7.49 61.07
N HIS A 41 -29.37 7.70 62.36
CA HIS A 41 -30.40 8.05 63.35
C HIS A 41 -30.52 9.57 63.60
N GLU A 42 -29.42 10.32 63.48
CA GLU A 42 -29.42 11.78 63.62
C GLU A 42 -29.87 12.47 62.31
N PRO A 43 -31.06 13.12 62.25
CA PRO A 43 -31.64 13.58 60.99
C PRO A 43 -30.78 14.58 60.21
N GLN A 44 -30.02 15.41 60.92
CA GLN A 44 -29.16 16.42 60.27
C GLN A 44 -27.98 15.77 59.56
N ILE A 45 -27.35 14.78 60.19
CA ILE A 45 -26.20 14.04 59.64
C ILE A 45 -26.67 13.10 58.52
N ALA A 46 -27.82 12.44 58.68
CA ALA A 46 -28.43 11.62 57.63
C ALA A 46 -28.67 12.44 56.34
N ARG A 47 -29.19 13.66 56.47
CA ARG A 47 -29.41 14.60 55.37
C ARG A 47 -28.09 15.06 54.73
N LEU A 48 -27.05 15.29 55.54
CA LEU A 48 -25.72 15.66 55.07
C LEU A 48 -25.08 14.52 54.25
N PHE A 49 -25.18 13.26 54.71
CA PHE A 49 -24.70 12.08 53.97
C PHE A 49 -25.55 11.76 52.72
N ALA A 50 -26.83 12.15 52.69
CA ALA A 50 -27.64 12.08 51.48
C ALA A 50 -27.16 13.11 50.45
N LEU A 51 -26.94 14.36 50.87
CA LEU A 51 -26.36 15.43 50.03
C LEU A 51 -24.98 15.06 49.50
N ALA A 52 -24.08 14.56 50.36
CA ALA A 52 -22.75 14.11 49.96
C ALA A 52 -22.82 12.99 48.92
N ARG A 53 -23.68 11.98 49.11
CA ARG A 53 -23.90 10.92 48.12
C ARG A 53 -24.44 11.49 46.79
N THR A 54 -25.37 12.44 46.82
CA THR A 54 -25.87 13.10 45.59
C THR A 54 -24.79 13.92 44.88
N ALA A 55 -23.89 14.58 45.62
CA ALA A 55 -22.79 15.37 45.07
C ALA A 55 -21.61 14.52 44.56
N MET A 56 -21.36 13.34 45.15
CA MET A 56 -20.29 12.42 44.77
C MET A 56 -20.70 11.39 43.70
N VAL A 57 -21.96 11.34 43.25
CA VAL A 57 -22.32 10.56 42.06
C VAL A 57 -21.56 11.15 40.87
N PRO A 58 -20.66 10.40 40.20
CA PRO A 58 -19.84 10.96 39.15
C PRO A 58 -20.74 11.48 38.04
N ASN A 59 -20.51 12.73 37.63
CA ASN A 59 -21.35 13.39 36.65
C ASN A 59 -21.21 12.70 35.27
N LYS A 60 -22.08 13.05 34.31
CA LYS A 60 -22.09 12.40 32.99
C LYS A 60 -20.75 12.52 32.26
N GLU A 61 -19.97 13.59 32.46
CA GLU A 61 -18.63 13.74 31.88
C GLU A 61 -17.59 12.89 32.62
N GLU A 62 -17.61 12.82 33.95
CA GLU A 62 -16.70 11.96 34.71
C GLU A 62 -16.91 10.46 34.39
N LEU A 63 -18.14 10.03 34.19
CA LEU A 63 -18.45 8.68 33.71
C LEU A 63 -17.98 8.45 32.27
N LYS A 64 -18.10 9.44 31.38
CA LYS A 64 -17.51 9.39 30.02
C LYS A 64 -15.98 9.32 30.10
N ASP A 65 -15.34 10.09 30.97
CA ASP A 65 -13.90 10.14 31.13
C ASP A 65 -13.34 8.85 31.74
N LYS A 66 -14.00 8.27 32.74
CA LYS A 66 -13.66 6.94 33.26
C LYS A 66 -13.79 5.86 32.18
N ARG A 67 -14.83 5.91 31.35
CA ARG A 67 -14.98 5.02 30.17
C ARG A 67 -13.88 5.28 29.13
N ARG A 68 -13.51 6.53 28.88
CA ARG A 68 -12.47 6.96 27.94
C ARG A 68 -11.09 6.46 28.38
N ARG A 69 -10.70 6.68 29.65
CA ARG A 69 -9.46 6.15 30.25
C ARG A 69 -9.40 4.62 30.16
N LYS A 70 -10.47 3.91 30.54
CA LYS A 70 -10.54 2.44 30.45
C LYS A 70 -10.47 1.93 28.99
N LYS A 71 -10.95 2.70 28.02
CA LYS A 71 -10.81 2.40 26.59
C LYS A 71 -9.37 2.61 26.09
N TYR A 72 -8.69 3.68 26.54
CA TYR A 72 -7.29 3.91 26.18
C TYR A 72 -6.35 2.85 26.76
N ALA A 73 -6.43 2.54 28.06
CA ALA A 73 -5.59 1.52 28.69
C ALA A 73 -5.74 0.12 28.02
N ARG A 74 -6.95 -0.24 27.58
CA ARG A 74 -7.17 -1.46 26.78
C ARG A 74 -6.55 -1.42 25.39
N LYS A 75 -6.58 -0.25 24.73
CA LYS A 75 -5.93 -0.05 23.41
C LYS A 75 -4.41 -0.12 23.52
N GLU A 76 -3.86 0.36 24.63
CA GLU A 76 -2.43 0.34 24.98
C GLU A 76 -1.95 -1.08 25.21
N ALA A 77 -2.60 -1.83 26.11
CA ALA A 77 -2.32 -3.26 26.35
C ALA A 77 -2.44 -4.11 25.06
N ASP A 78 -3.42 -3.84 24.19
CA ASP A 78 -3.53 -4.52 22.90
C ASP A 78 -2.43 -4.10 21.90
N SER A 79 -1.90 -2.88 22.00
CA SER A 79 -0.77 -2.41 21.18
C SER A 79 0.56 -3.07 21.57
N GLU A 80 0.74 -3.28 22.88
CA GLU A 80 1.84 -4.06 23.49
C GLU A 80 1.73 -5.55 23.12
N LEU A 81 0.55 -6.17 23.30
CA LEU A 81 0.29 -7.55 22.88
C LEU A 81 0.62 -7.74 21.40
N LEU A 82 0.22 -6.81 20.54
CA LEU A 82 0.60 -6.83 19.12
C LEU A 82 2.10 -6.62 18.90
N ALA A 83 2.81 -5.92 19.80
CA ALA A 83 4.26 -5.70 19.68
C ALA A 83 5.05 -6.96 19.99
N VAL A 84 4.62 -7.67 21.04
CA VAL A 84 5.27 -8.88 21.55
C VAL A 84 4.84 -10.13 20.78
N SER A 85 3.67 -10.14 20.12
CA SER A 85 3.15 -11.33 19.44
C SER A 85 3.81 -11.69 18.10
N GLY A 86 4.78 -10.89 17.63
CA GLY A 86 5.46 -11.09 16.34
C GLY A 86 4.59 -10.86 15.10
N ILE A 87 3.26 -10.90 15.24
CA ILE A 87 2.28 -10.77 14.16
C ILE A 87 2.59 -9.51 13.38
N ARG A 88 2.79 -9.69 12.07
CA ARG A 88 3.37 -8.72 11.14
C ARG A 88 2.73 -7.34 11.23
N LYS A 89 3.24 -6.52 12.15
CA LYS A 89 3.09 -5.08 12.15
C LYS A 89 3.74 -4.58 10.86
N MET A 90 2.96 -4.27 9.82
CA MET A 90 3.42 -3.68 8.55
C MET A 90 3.95 -2.22 8.71
N ARG A 91 4.47 -1.90 9.90
CA ARG A 91 4.72 -0.54 10.43
C ARG A 91 6.12 -0.02 10.14
N LYS A 92 7.10 -0.90 9.87
CA LYS A 92 8.49 -0.47 9.62
C LYS A 92 8.70 -0.22 8.13
N VAL A 93 8.47 1.04 7.73
CA VAL A 93 9.03 1.60 6.49
C VAL A 93 10.56 1.44 6.58
N LYS A 94 11.18 0.96 5.51
CA LYS A 94 12.63 0.80 5.38
C LYS A 94 13.28 2.18 5.22
N MET A 95 13.36 2.96 6.30
CA MET A 95 14.04 4.26 6.32
C MET A 95 15.56 4.06 6.21
N VAL A 96 16.04 3.73 5.02
CA VAL A 96 17.46 3.73 4.71
C VAL A 96 17.95 5.17 4.85
N GLY A 97 18.81 5.44 5.83
CA GLY A 97 19.53 6.71 5.94
C GLY A 97 19.44 7.47 7.27
N TYR A 98 18.37 7.30 8.08
CA TYR A 98 18.21 8.14 9.30
C TYR A 98 18.67 7.48 10.62
N THR A 99 18.57 6.16 10.74
CA THR A 99 19.06 5.40 11.91
C THR A 99 19.62 4.06 11.45
N GLY A 100 20.84 3.73 11.85
CA GLY A 100 21.51 2.49 11.43
C GLY A 100 20.76 1.21 11.84
N GLY A 101 20.78 0.21 10.97
CA GLY A 101 20.19 -1.11 11.21
C GLY A 101 18.79 -1.29 10.61
N SER A 102 18.74 -1.74 9.35
CA SER A 102 17.53 -2.38 8.83
C SER A 102 17.36 -3.74 9.51
N ILE A 103 16.27 -3.91 10.27
CA ILE A 103 15.84 -5.24 10.70
C ILE A 103 15.16 -5.90 9.51
N ASP A 104 15.88 -6.78 8.81
CA ASP A 104 15.27 -7.70 7.85
C ASP A 104 14.31 -8.62 8.60
N MET A 105 13.00 -8.33 8.51
CA MET A 105 11.98 -9.27 8.96
C MET A 105 11.92 -10.43 7.96
N PRO A 106 11.96 -11.69 8.42
CA PRO A 106 11.77 -12.83 7.53
C PRO A 106 10.40 -12.73 6.87
N MET A 107 10.39 -12.50 5.56
CA MET A 107 9.18 -12.62 4.76
C MET A 107 8.74 -14.09 4.77
N PRO A 108 7.42 -14.38 4.75
CA PRO A 108 6.97 -15.73 4.43
C PRO A 108 7.52 -16.13 3.05
N PRO A 109 7.67 -17.44 2.78
CA PRO A 109 8.03 -17.94 1.45
C PRO A 109 7.20 -17.22 0.39
N ARG A 110 7.85 -16.69 -0.67
CA ARG A 110 7.12 -15.94 -1.71
C ARG A 110 6.23 -16.88 -2.53
N ILE A 111 6.52 -18.18 -2.52
CA ILE A 111 5.70 -19.33 -2.97
C ILE A 111 5.95 -20.49 -1.99
N GLY A 112 4.97 -21.37 -1.81
CA GLY A 112 5.01 -22.51 -0.89
C GLY A 112 3.74 -23.35 -1.00
N THR A 113 3.78 -24.60 -0.55
CA THR A 113 2.61 -25.49 -0.44
C THR A 113 1.90 -25.31 0.91
N VAL A 114 0.81 -26.05 1.17
CA VAL A 114 0.12 -26.02 2.48
C VAL A 114 1.05 -26.49 3.60
N GLU A 115 1.94 -27.43 3.30
CA GLU A 115 2.95 -27.97 4.20
C GLU A 115 4.03 -26.92 4.50
N ALA A 116 4.58 -26.27 3.48
CA ALA A 116 5.53 -25.15 3.65
C ALA A 116 4.93 -23.98 4.45
N ASN A 117 3.60 -23.78 4.36
CA ASN A 117 2.89 -22.77 5.15
C ASN A 117 2.77 -23.17 6.63
N ALA A 118 2.49 -24.44 6.91
CA ALA A 118 2.49 -24.97 8.27
C ALA A 118 3.90 -24.94 8.89
N GLU A 119 4.93 -25.28 8.11
CA GLU A 119 6.33 -25.18 8.52
C GLU A 119 6.73 -23.72 8.81
N PHE A 120 6.40 -22.77 7.93
CA PHE A 120 6.68 -21.35 8.17
C PHE A 120 5.99 -20.85 9.45
N ALA A 121 4.71 -21.18 9.64
CA ALA A 121 3.96 -20.80 10.84
C ALA A 121 4.59 -21.40 12.12
N ALA A 122 4.98 -22.68 12.08
CA ALA A 122 5.65 -23.34 13.19
C ALA A 122 7.03 -22.74 13.49
N GLN A 123 7.82 -22.41 12.47
CA GLN A 123 9.12 -21.75 12.63
C GLN A 123 9.00 -20.33 13.18
N ASP A 124 7.99 -19.57 12.77
CA ASP A 124 7.70 -18.23 13.27
C ASP A 124 7.28 -18.28 14.76
N ASP A 125 6.38 -19.20 15.11
CA ASP A 125 5.97 -19.46 16.49
C ASP A 125 7.17 -19.90 17.37
N GLN A 126 8.04 -20.78 16.85
CA GLN A 126 9.24 -21.22 17.57
C GLN A 126 10.24 -20.07 17.81
N LYS A 127 10.47 -19.21 16.81
CA LYS A 127 11.31 -18.00 16.97
C LYS A 127 10.72 -17.05 18.00
N LEU A 128 9.41 -16.89 18.00
CA LEU A 128 8.71 -16.02 18.93
C LEU A 128 8.80 -16.51 20.38
N ILE A 129 8.70 -17.82 20.59
CA ILE A 129 8.92 -18.47 21.88
C ILE A 129 10.36 -18.22 22.36
N GLN A 130 11.36 -18.43 21.50
CA GLN A 130 12.78 -18.18 21.82
C GLN A 130 13.04 -16.71 22.19
N GLN A 131 12.51 -15.76 21.40
CA GLN A 131 12.63 -14.32 21.70
C GLN A 131 11.95 -13.94 23.02
N THR A 132 10.77 -14.51 23.30
CA THR A 132 10.05 -14.26 24.56
C THR A 132 10.83 -14.79 25.77
N GLN A 133 11.40 -15.99 25.65
CA GLN A 133 12.28 -16.58 26.67
C GLN A 133 13.55 -15.73 26.88
N GLN A 134 14.16 -15.25 25.79
CA GLN A 134 15.35 -14.38 25.86
C GLN A 134 15.05 -13.04 26.53
N MET A 135 13.92 -12.40 26.20
CA MET A 135 13.47 -11.16 26.85
C MET A 135 13.20 -11.36 28.35
N GLN A 136 12.53 -12.45 28.73
CA GLN A 136 12.29 -12.82 30.13
C GLN A 136 13.61 -13.06 30.88
N HIS A 137 14.57 -13.74 30.25
CA HIS A 137 15.90 -13.97 30.84
C HIS A 137 16.68 -12.66 31.01
N THR A 138 16.67 -11.75 30.03
CA THR A 138 17.34 -10.43 30.15
C THR A 138 16.67 -9.54 31.19
N ALA A 139 15.34 -9.56 31.31
CA ALA A 139 14.63 -8.84 32.37
C ALA A 139 14.95 -9.40 33.76
N ALA A 140 15.14 -10.71 33.89
CA ALA A 140 15.53 -11.37 35.14
C ALA A 140 17.03 -11.21 35.51
N THR A 141 17.90 -10.86 34.55
CA THR A 141 19.35 -10.73 34.77
C THR A 141 19.87 -9.29 34.72
N THR A 142 19.02 -8.31 34.44
CA THR A 142 19.37 -6.89 34.57
C THR A 142 19.09 -6.45 36.01
N PRO A 143 20.10 -6.23 36.87
CA PRO A 143 19.85 -5.60 38.16
C PRO A 143 19.25 -4.22 37.91
N ALA A 144 18.16 -3.89 38.60
CA ALA A 144 17.52 -2.59 38.45
C ALA A 144 18.56 -1.49 38.74
N ALA A 145 18.88 -0.70 37.71
CA ALA A 145 19.78 0.43 37.85
C ALA A 145 19.13 1.46 38.79
N ILE A 146 19.52 1.40 40.07
CA ILE A 146 19.21 2.45 41.04
C ILE A 146 19.79 3.73 40.45
N VAL A 147 18.91 4.69 40.14
CA VAL A 147 19.32 6.04 39.80
C VAL A 147 19.85 6.67 41.09
N ALA A 148 21.15 6.50 41.32
CA ALA A 148 21.89 7.22 42.33
C ALA A 148 21.93 8.69 41.89
N GLY A 149 21.02 9.50 42.44
CA GLY A 149 21.19 10.94 42.45
C GLY A 149 22.32 11.27 43.42
N ASP A 150 23.33 12.00 42.96
CA ASP A 150 24.44 12.44 43.80
C ASP A 150 23.91 13.24 45.00
N ALA A 151 24.46 12.92 46.17
CA ALA A 151 24.27 13.72 47.37
C ALA A 151 25.30 14.86 47.40
N ASP A 152 24.89 16.05 47.85
CA ASP A 152 25.80 16.83 48.68
C ASP A 152 25.07 17.68 49.74
N ALA A 153 25.72 17.75 50.91
CA ALA A 153 25.64 18.74 51.99
C ALA A 153 24.28 19.19 52.58
N GLY A 154 23.87 18.50 53.67
CA GLY A 154 23.55 19.15 54.95
C GLY A 154 22.09 19.57 55.23
N GLY A 155 21.51 19.25 56.40
CA GLY A 155 21.99 18.42 57.51
C GLY A 155 21.13 18.62 58.76
N ASN A 156 21.02 17.57 59.60
CA ASN A 156 20.48 17.59 60.98
C ASN A 156 18.95 17.88 61.10
N ASP A 157 18.17 17.46 62.09
CA ASP A 157 18.17 16.42 63.15
C ASP A 157 16.67 16.31 63.60
N GLU A 158 16.11 15.32 64.31
CA GLU A 158 16.59 14.10 64.99
C GLU A 158 15.39 13.10 65.19
N THR A 159 15.62 11.78 65.34
CA THR A 159 14.73 10.77 66.03
C THR A 159 13.33 10.43 65.46
N VAL A 160 12.68 9.26 65.67
CA VAL A 160 13.02 7.89 66.18
C VAL A 160 11.90 6.90 65.73
N GLU A 161 12.26 5.62 65.50
CA GLU A 161 11.59 4.29 65.71
C GLU A 161 10.05 4.19 66.00
N MET A 162 9.28 3.10 65.77
CA MET A 162 9.42 1.79 65.10
C MET A 162 8.01 1.08 65.01
N GLU A 163 7.95 -0.07 64.30
CA GLU A 163 7.01 -1.22 64.50
C GLU A 163 5.52 -1.22 64.09
N GLY A 164 5.02 -2.44 63.76
CA GLY A 164 3.59 -2.84 63.68
C GLY A 164 2.89 -2.66 62.30
N VAL A 165 2.71 -3.61 61.37
CA VAL A 165 2.32 -5.05 61.35
C VAL A 165 0.79 -5.31 61.36
N GLU A 166 0.36 -6.11 60.36
CA GLU A 166 -0.88 -6.93 60.22
C GLU A 166 -2.25 -6.39 59.73
N HIS A 167 -2.63 -6.88 58.53
CA HIS A 167 -3.95 -7.41 58.06
C HIS A 167 -5.23 -6.52 58.09
N VAL A 168 -6.31 -6.77 57.32
CA VAL A 168 -6.86 -8.01 56.74
C VAL A 168 -7.66 -7.79 55.41
N ASN A 169 -7.58 -8.75 54.46
CA ASN A 169 -8.54 -9.24 53.44
C ASN A 169 -9.72 -8.35 52.91
N ALA A 170 -10.06 -8.36 51.61
CA ALA A 170 -10.66 -9.53 50.94
C ALA A 170 -10.78 -9.49 49.39
N VAL A 171 -10.35 -10.60 48.77
CA VAL A 171 -10.94 -11.32 47.62
C VAL A 171 -11.23 -10.57 46.30
N ILE A 172 -10.30 -10.70 45.34
CA ILE A 172 -10.63 -11.06 43.96
C ILE A 172 -9.71 -12.22 43.55
N GLU A 173 -10.17 -13.45 43.78
CA GLU A 173 -9.54 -14.66 43.26
C GLU A 173 -10.38 -15.20 42.09
N GLU A 174 -9.93 -14.92 40.87
CA GLU A 174 -10.03 -15.90 39.77
C GLU A 174 -8.58 -16.15 39.31
N GLU A 175 -8.05 -17.30 39.72
CA GLU A 175 -6.66 -17.67 39.47
C GLU A 175 -6.36 -17.80 37.97
N GLN A 176 -5.53 -16.90 37.44
CA GLN A 176 -4.71 -17.23 36.27
C GLN A 176 -3.38 -17.86 36.72
N SER A 177 -3.48 -19.02 37.38
CA SER A 177 -2.33 -19.89 37.64
C SER A 177 -2.62 -21.30 37.14
N SER A 178 -2.36 -21.52 35.86
CA SER A 178 -2.03 -22.83 35.32
C SER A 178 -0.94 -22.65 34.27
N ALA A 179 0.06 -23.52 34.38
CA ALA A 179 1.38 -23.46 33.76
C ALA A 179 1.48 -22.75 32.40
N ASN A 180 2.49 -21.89 32.24
CA ASN A 180 3.15 -21.75 30.96
C ASN A 180 3.74 -23.13 30.62
N ALA A 181 3.02 -23.93 29.82
CA ALA A 181 3.60 -25.09 29.17
C ALA A 181 4.77 -24.59 28.32
N ALA A 182 5.98 -25.12 28.59
CA ALA A 182 7.20 -24.73 27.89
C ALA A 182 7.14 -25.20 26.44
N GLY A 183 6.50 -24.40 25.58
CA GLY A 183 6.21 -24.73 24.18
C GLY A 183 4.99 -24.05 23.57
N GLU A 184 4.09 -23.42 24.36
CA GLU A 184 2.96 -22.68 23.76
C GLU A 184 3.37 -21.26 23.30
N PRO A 185 2.94 -20.81 22.10
CA PRO A 185 3.15 -19.44 21.65
C PRO A 185 2.36 -18.45 22.52
N PRO A 186 2.83 -17.18 22.65
CA PRO A 186 2.20 -16.20 23.53
C PRO A 186 0.71 -15.97 23.19
N LYS A 187 -0.12 -15.75 24.22
CA LYS A 187 -1.59 -15.63 24.10
C LYS A 187 -2.00 -14.52 23.12
N ARG A 188 -2.25 -14.89 21.86
CA ARG A 188 -2.66 -14.03 20.73
C ARG A 188 -4.14 -13.57 20.82
N LYS A 189 -4.60 -13.09 21.98
CA LYS A 189 -6.02 -12.73 22.21
C LYS A 189 -6.18 -11.30 22.72
N LEU A 190 -6.76 -10.44 21.89
CA LEU A 190 -7.05 -9.04 22.18
C LEU A 190 -7.96 -8.86 23.42
N THR A 191 -7.78 -7.78 24.18
CA THR A 191 -8.65 -7.42 25.31
C THR A 191 -10.01 -6.89 24.86
N TYR A 192 -10.14 -6.38 23.62
CA TYR A 192 -11.40 -5.91 23.04
C TYR A 192 -11.72 -6.56 21.67
N ASN A 193 -13.01 -6.53 21.30
CA ASN A 193 -13.46 -7.00 19.98
C ASN A 193 -13.02 -6.04 18.87
N ARG A 194 -12.11 -6.47 18.00
CA ARG A 194 -11.75 -5.77 16.75
C ARG A 194 -12.70 -6.21 15.63
N ALA A 195 -13.05 -5.33 14.71
CA ALA A 195 -13.83 -5.69 13.52
C ALA A 195 -12.89 -6.24 12.43
N CYS A 196 -13.23 -7.37 11.81
CA CYS A 196 -12.47 -7.95 10.70
C CYS A 196 -12.51 -7.06 9.45
N HIS A 197 -11.35 -6.73 8.87
CA HIS A 197 -11.26 -5.94 7.64
C HIS A 197 -12.02 -6.54 6.45
N ILE A 198 -12.11 -7.87 6.39
CA ILE A 198 -12.70 -8.61 5.26
C ILE A 198 -14.23 -8.71 5.37
N CYS A 199 -14.76 -9.11 6.52
CA CYS A 199 -16.18 -9.44 6.71
C CYS A 199 -16.90 -8.60 7.77
N GLY A 200 -16.21 -7.69 8.48
CA GLY A 200 -16.77 -6.86 9.56
C GLY A 200 -17.04 -7.59 10.88
N ALA A 201 -16.98 -8.92 10.92
CA ALA A 201 -17.28 -9.70 12.13
C ALA A 201 -16.33 -9.33 13.30
N PRO A 202 -16.84 -9.23 14.54
CA PRO A 202 -16.02 -8.99 15.72
C PRO A 202 -15.16 -10.21 16.04
N PHE A 203 -13.89 -9.98 16.36
CA PHE A 203 -12.94 -11.04 16.75
C PHE A 203 -11.97 -10.54 17.83
N ARG A 204 -11.33 -11.50 18.52
CA ARG A 204 -10.31 -11.25 19.55
C ARG A 204 -9.05 -12.09 19.33
N ASP A 205 -9.24 -13.32 18.88
CA ASP A 205 -8.18 -14.27 18.59
C ASP A 205 -7.48 -13.87 17.28
N LEU A 206 -6.18 -13.60 17.34
CA LEU A 206 -5.38 -13.12 16.22
C LEU A 206 -4.77 -14.29 15.45
N HIS A 207 -4.63 -14.12 14.13
CA HIS A 207 -3.85 -15.03 13.30
C HIS A 207 -2.35 -14.75 13.45
N HIS A 208 -1.49 -15.75 13.29
CA HIS A 208 -0.03 -15.57 13.36
C HIS A 208 0.48 -14.50 12.35
N PHE A 209 -0.14 -14.42 11.17
CA PHE A 209 0.26 -13.48 10.12
C PHE A 209 -0.55 -12.17 10.02
N TYR A 210 -1.84 -12.16 10.40
CA TYR A 210 -2.74 -11.01 10.19
C TYR A 210 -3.35 -10.51 11.51
N ASP A 211 -3.16 -9.22 11.83
CA ASP A 211 -3.71 -8.60 13.04
C ASP A 211 -5.09 -7.92 12.85
N GLN A 212 -5.54 -7.78 11.61
CA GLN A 212 -6.77 -7.06 11.23
C GLN A 212 -7.86 -7.96 10.61
N MET A 213 -7.69 -9.28 10.68
CA MET A 213 -8.65 -10.26 10.17
C MET A 213 -9.04 -11.27 11.24
N CYS A 214 -10.32 -11.67 11.28
CA CYS A 214 -10.74 -12.81 12.10
C CYS A 214 -10.12 -14.12 11.57
N PRO A 215 -9.91 -15.15 12.40
CA PRO A 215 -9.17 -16.35 12.02
C PRO A 215 -9.62 -17.02 10.71
N PRO A 216 -10.94 -17.17 10.41
CA PRO A 216 -11.37 -17.76 9.13
C PRO A 216 -10.99 -16.92 7.91
N CYS A 217 -11.11 -15.58 7.98
CA CYS A 217 -10.70 -14.70 6.89
C CYS A 217 -9.18 -14.64 6.75
N ALA A 218 -8.47 -14.66 7.89
CA ALA A 218 -7.02 -14.66 7.93
C ALA A 218 -6.44 -15.92 7.27
N ALA A 219 -6.92 -17.12 7.67
CA ALA A 219 -6.51 -18.39 7.08
C ALA A 219 -6.81 -18.44 5.57
N PHE A 220 -8.00 -18.00 5.15
CA PHE A 220 -8.36 -17.95 3.72
C PHE A 220 -7.45 -17.03 2.89
N ASN A 221 -7.19 -15.80 3.36
CA ASN A 221 -6.28 -14.88 2.66
C ASN A 221 -4.83 -15.43 2.70
N PHE A 222 -4.42 -16.08 3.78
CA PHE A 222 -3.10 -16.71 3.88
C PHE A 222 -2.94 -17.80 2.82
N THR A 223 -3.85 -18.78 2.76
CA THR A 223 -3.85 -19.81 1.70
C THR A 223 -3.84 -19.21 0.29
N LYS A 224 -4.63 -18.14 0.05
CA LYS A 224 -4.64 -17.45 -1.25
C LYS A 224 -3.32 -16.75 -1.62
N ARG A 225 -2.42 -16.42 -0.68
CA ARG A 225 -1.04 -15.95 -1.01
C ARG A 225 -0.24 -16.98 -1.80
N PHE A 226 -0.60 -18.26 -1.67
CA PHE A 226 0.15 -19.41 -2.15
C PHE A 226 -0.54 -20.17 -3.28
N SER A 227 -1.74 -19.74 -3.71
CA SER A 227 -2.42 -20.33 -4.86
C SER A 227 -1.53 -20.30 -6.11
N THR A 228 -1.62 -21.36 -6.90
CA THR A 228 -0.84 -21.57 -8.11
C THR A 228 -1.70 -22.17 -9.21
N ALA A 229 -1.23 -22.09 -10.44
CA ALA A 229 -1.79 -22.74 -11.63
C ALA A 229 -0.62 -23.05 -12.59
N ASP A 230 -0.80 -24.01 -13.48
CA ASP A 230 0.19 -24.24 -14.54
C ASP A 230 0.07 -23.14 -15.61
N MET A 231 1.10 -22.29 -15.70
CA MET A 231 1.19 -21.22 -16.69
C MET A 231 2.25 -21.49 -17.77
N HIS A 232 2.80 -22.69 -17.85
CA HIS A 232 3.81 -23.02 -18.87
C HIS A 232 3.28 -22.77 -20.29
N GLY A 233 4.13 -22.14 -21.11
CA GLY A 233 3.82 -21.76 -22.48
C GLY A 233 2.83 -20.60 -22.63
N ARG A 234 2.18 -20.10 -21.56
CA ARG A 234 1.31 -18.90 -21.62
C ARG A 234 2.15 -17.63 -21.73
N VAL A 235 1.67 -16.66 -22.50
CA VAL A 235 2.23 -15.30 -22.57
C VAL A 235 1.31 -14.33 -21.84
N CYS A 236 1.87 -13.57 -20.91
CA CYS A 236 1.15 -12.63 -20.06
C CYS A 236 1.73 -11.21 -20.19
N ILE A 237 0.89 -10.19 -20.30
CA ILE A 237 1.29 -8.78 -20.15
C ILE A 237 0.95 -8.32 -18.72
N VAL A 238 1.89 -7.69 -18.02
CA VAL A 238 1.65 -7.03 -16.73
C VAL A 238 2.15 -5.59 -16.80
N THR A 239 1.22 -4.65 -16.71
CA THR A 239 1.56 -3.23 -16.85
C THR A 239 1.98 -2.60 -15.52
N GLY A 240 3.00 -1.75 -15.54
CA GLY A 240 3.51 -1.08 -14.34
C GLY A 240 4.18 -2.03 -13.34
N ALA A 241 4.94 -3.02 -13.82
CA ALA A 241 5.46 -4.14 -13.01
C ALA A 241 6.91 -3.97 -12.51
N ARG A 242 7.40 -2.73 -12.39
CA ARG A 242 8.71 -2.41 -11.80
C ARG A 242 8.75 -2.63 -10.29
N VAL A 243 7.69 -2.23 -9.59
CA VAL A 243 7.59 -2.23 -8.12
C VAL A 243 6.17 -2.56 -7.66
N LYS A 244 6.00 -2.75 -6.34
CA LYS A 244 4.70 -2.95 -5.67
C LYS A 244 3.92 -4.11 -6.29
N ILE A 245 2.59 -3.99 -6.36
CA ILE A 245 1.67 -5.06 -6.82
C ILE A 245 2.08 -5.67 -8.17
N GLY A 246 2.41 -4.82 -9.15
CA GLY A 246 2.75 -5.26 -10.51
C GLY A 246 3.98 -6.16 -10.54
N TYR A 247 5.01 -5.82 -9.75
CA TYR A 247 6.20 -6.65 -9.60
C TYR A 247 5.86 -8.02 -8.98
N CYS A 248 5.07 -8.04 -7.90
CA CYS A 248 4.61 -9.29 -7.28
C CYS A 248 3.76 -10.15 -8.25
N ILE A 249 2.90 -9.55 -9.06
CA ILE A 249 2.10 -10.24 -10.09
C ILE A 249 3.01 -10.87 -11.15
N ALA A 250 3.92 -10.08 -11.74
CA ALA A 250 4.83 -10.56 -12.78
C ALA A 250 5.71 -11.71 -12.26
N LEU A 251 6.25 -11.56 -11.05
CA LEU A 251 7.09 -12.56 -10.41
C LEU A 251 6.34 -13.85 -10.04
N LYS A 252 5.06 -13.77 -9.63
CA LYS A 252 4.20 -14.97 -9.48
C LYS A 252 4.00 -15.69 -10.80
N LEU A 253 3.65 -14.97 -11.87
CA LEU A 253 3.43 -15.56 -13.20
C LEU A 253 4.71 -16.23 -13.74
N LEU A 254 5.87 -15.59 -13.59
CA LEU A 254 7.17 -16.16 -13.97
C LEU A 254 7.47 -17.47 -13.24
N ARG A 255 7.24 -17.51 -11.92
CA ARG A 255 7.44 -18.72 -11.10
C ARG A 255 6.39 -19.82 -11.37
N MET A 256 5.24 -19.49 -11.97
CA MET A 256 4.24 -20.44 -12.46
C MET A 256 4.52 -20.96 -13.89
N GLY A 257 5.65 -20.59 -14.49
CA GLY A 257 6.06 -21.04 -15.82
C GLY A 257 5.69 -20.10 -16.99
N ALA A 258 5.00 -18.98 -16.73
CA ALA A 258 4.59 -18.05 -17.78
C ALA A 258 5.79 -17.35 -18.45
N THR A 259 5.60 -16.94 -19.70
CA THR A 259 6.39 -15.85 -20.31
C THR A 259 5.71 -14.53 -19.99
N VAL A 260 6.43 -13.56 -19.41
CA VAL A 260 5.85 -12.30 -18.93
C VAL A 260 6.48 -11.09 -19.63
N ILE A 261 5.61 -10.31 -20.27
CA ILE A 261 5.89 -8.99 -20.84
C ILE A 261 5.55 -7.95 -19.77
N VAL A 262 6.58 -7.31 -19.22
CA VAL A 262 6.49 -6.24 -18.23
C VAL A 262 6.52 -4.89 -18.95
N THR A 263 5.67 -3.95 -18.54
CA THR A 263 5.80 -2.54 -18.94
C THR A 263 6.12 -1.63 -17.76
N THR A 264 6.94 -0.60 -17.99
CA THR A 264 7.41 0.35 -16.97
C THR A 264 8.00 1.60 -17.63
N ARG A 265 7.99 2.75 -16.95
CA ARG A 265 8.72 3.96 -17.37
C ARG A 265 10.24 3.87 -17.14
N PHE A 266 10.68 2.92 -16.31
CA PHE A 266 12.06 2.71 -15.91
C PHE A 266 12.41 1.22 -16.13
N PRO A 267 12.73 0.83 -17.37
CA PRO A 267 13.02 -0.57 -17.73
C PRO A 267 14.32 -1.12 -17.12
N HIS A 268 15.37 -0.32 -16.96
CA HIS A 268 16.67 -0.83 -16.48
C HIS A 268 16.62 -1.15 -14.98
N ASP A 269 16.00 -0.31 -14.15
CA ASP A 269 15.71 -0.59 -12.74
C ASP A 269 14.79 -1.81 -12.58
N ALA A 270 13.75 -1.95 -13.42
CA ALA A 270 12.89 -3.13 -13.40
C ALA A 270 13.67 -4.41 -13.73
N ALA A 271 14.51 -4.39 -14.77
CA ALA A 271 15.33 -5.53 -15.15
C ALA A 271 16.30 -5.94 -14.05
N GLN A 272 16.95 -4.97 -13.39
CA GLN A 272 17.79 -5.22 -12.22
C GLN A 272 16.99 -5.84 -11.06
N ARG A 273 15.75 -5.42 -10.80
CA ARG A 273 14.90 -6.01 -9.75
C ARG A 273 14.51 -7.46 -10.04
N PHE A 274 14.29 -7.85 -11.29
CA PHE A 274 14.05 -9.25 -11.65
C PHE A 274 15.33 -10.09 -11.58
N ALA A 275 16.46 -9.57 -12.06
CA ALA A 275 17.75 -10.26 -12.03
C ALA A 275 18.38 -10.42 -10.62
N ARG A 276 17.88 -9.69 -9.61
CA ARG A 276 18.28 -9.81 -8.20
C ARG A 276 17.50 -10.86 -7.41
N GLU A 277 16.43 -11.45 -7.96
CA GLU A 277 15.74 -12.55 -7.30
C GLU A 277 16.62 -13.81 -7.26
N ALA A 278 16.61 -14.55 -6.14
CA ALA A 278 17.50 -15.70 -5.94
C ALA A 278 17.28 -16.83 -6.97
N ASP A 279 16.06 -16.96 -7.47
CA ASP A 279 15.59 -17.91 -8.48
C ASP A 279 15.52 -17.30 -9.90
N ALA A 280 16.16 -16.15 -10.14
CA ALA A 280 16.13 -15.47 -11.45
C ALA A 280 16.62 -16.36 -12.61
N SER A 281 17.49 -17.33 -12.36
CA SER A 281 17.91 -18.33 -13.36
C SER A 281 16.79 -19.30 -13.78
N GLU A 282 15.77 -19.53 -12.96
CA GLU A 282 14.64 -20.43 -13.26
C GLU A 282 13.63 -19.82 -14.24
N PHE A 283 13.61 -18.48 -14.33
CA PHE A 283 12.75 -17.72 -15.26
C PHE A 283 13.51 -16.85 -16.26
N GLY A 284 14.84 -16.99 -16.32
CA GLY A 284 15.68 -16.33 -17.32
C GLY A 284 15.19 -16.60 -18.76
N GLY A 285 15.16 -15.55 -19.59
CA GLY A 285 14.65 -15.62 -20.96
C GLY A 285 13.12 -15.69 -21.09
N ARG A 286 12.37 -15.82 -19.97
CA ARG A 286 10.90 -15.75 -19.95
C ARG A 286 10.35 -14.39 -19.51
N VAL A 287 11.21 -13.42 -19.19
CA VAL A 287 10.82 -12.05 -18.84
C VAL A 287 11.36 -11.04 -19.85
N ALA A 288 10.46 -10.24 -20.42
CA ALA A 288 10.80 -9.11 -21.30
C ALA A 288 10.28 -7.80 -20.70
N VAL A 289 11.12 -6.77 -20.62
CA VAL A 289 10.82 -5.50 -19.94
C VAL A 289 10.84 -4.36 -20.95
N TYR A 290 9.66 -3.79 -21.23
CA TYR A 290 9.46 -2.71 -22.18
C TYR A 290 9.40 -1.35 -21.49
N GLY A 291 10.27 -0.42 -21.92
CA GLY A 291 10.21 0.99 -21.52
C GLY A 291 9.03 1.72 -22.15
N LEU A 292 7.95 1.95 -21.39
CA LEU A 292 6.73 2.62 -21.86
C LEU A 292 6.22 3.64 -20.85
N ASP A 293 5.92 4.85 -21.35
CA ASP A 293 5.11 5.84 -20.65
C ASP A 293 3.74 5.92 -21.31
N PHE A 294 2.69 5.55 -20.57
CA PHE A 294 1.32 5.57 -21.09
C PHE A 294 0.78 6.99 -21.37
N ARG A 295 1.47 8.04 -20.91
CA ARG A 295 1.19 9.43 -21.31
C ARG A 295 1.56 9.68 -22.78
N ASP A 296 2.48 8.91 -23.36
CA ASP A 296 2.77 8.91 -24.80
C ASP A 296 1.85 7.90 -25.52
N VAL A 297 0.66 8.38 -25.89
CA VAL A 297 -0.36 7.58 -26.60
C VAL A 297 0.18 6.98 -27.92
N PRO A 298 0.88 7.74 -28.80
CA PRO A 298 1.55 7.15 -29.97
C PRO A 298 2.49 5.98 -29.62
N MET A 299 3.32 6.11 -28.58
CA MET A 299 4.21 5.02 -28.13
C MET A 299 3.41 3.75 -27.77
N LEU A 300 2.27 3.90 -27.09
CA LEU A 300 1.41 2.79 -26.71
C LEU A 300 0.82 2.03 -27.92
N HIS A 301 0.32 2.76 -28.93
CA HIS A 301 -0.16 2.13 -30.17
C HIS A 301 0.98 1.42 -30.94
N HIS A 302 2.18 1.99 -30.95
CA HIS A 302 3.35 1.34 -31.55
C HIS A 302 3.76 0.08 -30.78
N PHE A 303 3.65 0.07 -29.44
CA PHE A 303 3.87 -1.12 -28.63
C PHE A 303 2.85 -2.23 -28.94
N CYS A 304 1.56 -1.91 -29.07
CA CYS A 304 0.54 -2.89 -29.44
C CYS A 304 0.86 -3.59 -30.77
N ARG A 305 1.26 -2.84 -31.80
CA ARG A 305 1.68 -3.40 -33.10
C ARG A 305 2.93 -4.27 -32.96
N HIS A 306 3.96 -3.76 -32.29
CA HIS A 306 5.18 -4.52 -32.03
C HIS A 306 4.89 -5.85 -31.31
N VAL A 307 3.99 -5.86 -30.31
CA VAL A 307 3.58 -7.09 -29.62
C VAL A 307 2.83 -8.05 -30.56
N GLN A 308 1.93 -7.55 -31.42
CA GLN A 308 1.20 -8.36 -32.42
C GLN A 308 2.11 -9.00 -33.48
N GLU A 309 3.24 -8.37 -33.79
CA GLU A 309 4.28 -8.82 -34.73
C GLU A 309 5.26 -9.80 -34.05
N ARG A 310 5.77 -9.44 -32.86
CA ARG A 310 6.82 -10.14 -32.12
C ARG A 310 6.33 -11.44 -31.45
N TYR A 311 5.09 -11.48 -30.99
CA TYR A 311 4.51 -12.61 -30.27
C TYR A 311 3.40 -13.28 -31.09
N LYS A 312 3.44 -14.62 -31.15
CA LYS A 312 2.42 -15.43 -31.83
C LYS A 312 1.16 -15.68 -30.99
N ARG A 313 1.23 -15.40 -29.68
CA ARG A 313 0.18 -15.68 -28.70
C ARG A 313 0.12 -14.61 -27.60
N LEU A 314 -1.05 -14.48 -26.97
CA LEU A 314 -1.25 -13.70 -25.74
C LEU A 314 -2.43 -14.29 -24.96
N ASP A 315 -2.19 -14.67 -23.72
CA ASP A 315 -3.15 -15.44 -22.91
C ASP A 315 -3.71 -14.62 -21.74
N VAL A 316 -2.91 -13.70 -21.18
CA VAL A 316 -3.32 -12.87 -20.03
C VAL A 316 -2.92 -11.41 -20.24
N ILE A 317 -3.83 -10.47 -19.96
CA ILE A 317 -3.51 -9.04 -19.80
C ILE A 317 -3.87 -8.60 -18.39
N ILE A 318 -2.88 -8.16 -17.61
CA ILE A 318 -3.08 -7.52 -16.32
C ILE A 318 -2.84 -6.02 -16.46
N ASN A 319 -3.93 -5.26 -16.51
CA ASN A 319 -3.92 -3.80 -16.51
C ASN A 319 -3.73 -3.29 -15.07
N ASN A 320 -2.49 -3.33 -14.58
CA ASN A 320 -2.09 -2.95 -13.23
C ASN A 320 -1.57 -1.49 -13.12
N ALA A 321 -0.98 -0.94 -14.18
CA ALA A 321 -0.44 0.42 -14.17
C ALA A 321 -1.52 1.44 -13.76
N ALA A 322 -1.23 2.21 -12.72
CA ALA A 322 -2.16 3.16 -12.12
C ALA A 322 -1.41 4.39 -11.62
N GLN A 323 -2.06 5.56 -11.73
CA GLN A 323 -1.64 6.80 -11.08
C GLN A 323 -2.87 7.47 -10.47
N THR A 324 -2.90 7.56 -9.14
CA THR A 324 -3.96 8.26 -8.38
C THR A 324 -3.52 9.68 -8.05
N VAL A 325 -2.32 9.81 -7.48
CA VAL A 325 -1.62 11.06 -7.20
C VAL A 325 -0.41 11.19 -8.12
N ARG A 326 -0.28 12.34 -8.80
CA ARG A 326 0.88 12.67 -9.63
C ARG A 326 2.12 12.91 -8.77
N LYS A 327 3.25 12.40 -9.26
CA LYS A 327 4.58 12.64 -8.70
C LYS A 327 5.37 13.55 -9.66
N PRO A 328 6.03 14.61 -9.16
CA PRO A 328 6.81 15.53 -10.00
C PRO A 328 8.15 14.91 -10.44
N PRO A 329 8.88 15.52 -11.38
CA PRO A 329 10.21 15.07 -11.84
C PRO A 329 11.19 14.69 -10.70
N ALA A 330 11.28 15.52 -9.66
CA ALA A 330 12.16 15.33 -8.50
C ALA A 330 11.92 14.00 -7.74
N PHE A 331 10.70 13.44 -7.78
CA PHE A 331 10.40 12.14 -7.17
C PHE A 331 11.06 10.96 -7.92
N TYR A 332 11.43 11.15 -9.19
CA TYR A 332 12.03 10.14 -10.06
C TYR A 332 13.51 10.38 -10.34
N GLU A 333 14.08 11.49 -9.87
CA GLU A 333 15.46 11.90 -10.17
C GLU A 333 16.49 10.82 -9.79
N HIS A 334 16.28 10.13 -8.66
CA HIS A 334 17.17 9.05 -8.17
C HIS A 334 17.25 7.84 -9.10
N LEU A 335 16.28 7.65 -10.00
CA LEU A 335 16.25 6.54 -10.95
C LEU A 335 17.00 6.85 -12.23
N MET A 336 17.13 8.12 -12.62
CA MET A 336 17.57 8.50 -13.97
C MET A 336 18.96 7.98 -14.32
N LYS A 337 19.91 8.10 -13.38
CA LYS A 337 21.26 7.55 -13.52
C LYS A 337 21.30 6.03 -13.72
N GLY A 338 20.26 5.31 -13.28
CA GLY A 338 20.12 3.87 -13.46
C GLY A 338 19.54 3.44 -14.81
N GLU A 339 18.99 4.40 -15.58
CA GLU A 339 18.43 4.24 -16.93
C GLU A 339 19.33 4.85 -18.03
N GLU A 340 20.53 5.31 -17.65
CA GLU A 340 21.56 5.82 -18.56
C GLU A 340 22.45 4.67 -19.09
N GLY A 341 22.70 4.66 -20.39
CA GLY A 341 23.64 3.73 -21.01
C GLY A 341 23.05 2.34 -21.25
N ARG A 342 23.84 1.28 -20.99
CA ARG A 342 23.44 -0.11 -21.27
C ARG A 342 23.27 -0.92 -19.99
N VAL A 343 22.21 -1.73 -19.97
CA VAL A 343 21.97 -2.76 -18.95
C VAL A 343 23.17 -3.71 -18.85
N PRO A 344 23.63 -4.07 -17.63
CA PRO A 344 24.75 -4.99 -17.46
C PRO A 344 24.50 -6.37 -18.09
N GLU A 345 25.54 -6.94 -18.72
CA GLU A 345 25.50 -8.24 -19.42
C GLU A 345 24.98 -9.42 -18.58
N HIS A 346 25.13 -9.38 -17.24
CA HIS A 346 24.55 -10.42 -16.37
C HIS A 346 23.03 -10.28 -16.22
N VAL A 347 22.48 -9.06 -16.30
CA VAL A 347 21.04 -8.78 -16.29
C VAL A 347 20.44 -9.09 -17.67
N ALA A 348 21.09 -8.65 -18.75
CA ALA A 348 20.63 -8.86 -20.13
C ALA A 348 20.55 -10.35 -20.56
N ARG A 349 21.28 -11.24 -19.87
CA ARG A 349 21.18 -12.70 -20.04
C ARG A 349 19.99 -13.34 -19.32
N ILE A 350 19.38 -12.64 -18.36
CA ILE A 350 18.19 -13.08 -17.61
C ILE A 350 16.93 -12.41 -18.16
N VAL A 351 17.01 -11.11 -18.45
CA VAL A 351 15.90 -10.25 -18.81
C VAL A 351 16.11 -9.66 -20.21
N ASP A 352 15.14 -9.87 -21.10
CA ASP A 352 15.09 -9.19 -22.41
C ASP A 352 14.63 -7.75 -22.20
N VAL A 353 15.57 -6.81 -22.05
CA VAL A 353 15.24 -5.39 -21.89
C VAL A 353 15.04 -4.78 -23.26
N VAL A 354 13.87 -4.17 -23.45
CA VAL A 354 13.46 -3.54 -24.71
C VAL A 354 13.36 -2.03 -24.50
N ASP A 355 14.41 -1.34 -24.95
CA ASP A 355 14.45 0.10 -24.94
C ASP A 355 13.64 0.71 -26.08
N VAL A 356 13.00 1.85 -25.80
CA VAL A 356 12.07 2.48 -26.73
C VAL A 356 12.55 3.90 -27.03
N TYR A 357 12.87 4.14 -28.29
CA TYR A 357 13.42 5.41 -28.78
C TYR A 357 12.48 6.05 -29.80
N ARG A 358 12.35 7.37 -29.74
CA ARG A 358 11.52 8.14 -30.67
C ARG A 358 12.30 8.45 -31.95
N ALA A 359 11.85 7.93 -33.08
CA ALA A 359 12.48 8.16 -34.37
C ALA A 359 12.21 9.59 -34.88
N ARG A 360 13.17 10.17 -35.61
CA ARG A 360 13.10 11.56 -36.13
C ARG A 360 11.89 11.86 -37.05
N GLN A 361 11.22 10.85 -37.58
CA GLN A 361 10.02 10.98 -38.41
C GLN A 361 8.70 10.64 -37.68
N GLY A 362 8.73 10.51 -36.34
CA GLY A 362 7.53 10.31 -35.51
C GLY A 362 7.13 8.86 -35.23
N GLY A 363 7.92 7.88 -35.68
CA GLY A 363 7.79 6.48 -35.27
C GLY A 363 8.53 6.16 -33.96
N TYR A 364 8.46 4.91 -33.52
CA TYR A 364 9.19 4.38 -32.36
C TYR A 364 10.02 3.16 -32.76
N LEU A 365 11.24 3.09 -32.24
CA LEU A 365 12.15 1.94 -32.38
C LEU A 365 12.16 1.17 -31.06
N PHE A 366 12.03 -0.15 -31.14
CA PHE A 366 12.14 -1.09 -30.03
C PHE A 366 13.47 -1.83 -30.17
N GLU A 367 14.43 -1.55 -29.28
CA GLU A 367 15.78 -2.11 -29.32
C GLU A 367 15.99 -3.10 -28.16
N HIS A 368 16.37 -4.33 -28.48
CA HIS A 368 16.58 -5.39 -27.50
C HIS A 368 18.04 -5.41 -27.00
N ALA A 369 18.26 -5.47 -25.69
CA ALA A 369 19.58 -5.36 -25.06
C ALA A 369 20.49 -6.60 -25.16
N SER A 370 20.20 -7.56 -26.05
CA SER A 370 20.83 -8.90 -26.00
C SER A 370 22.28 -8.94 -26.52
N ALA A 371 23.03 -9.89 -25.96
CA ALA A 371 24.48 -10.07 -25.99
C ALA A 371 25.20 -9.84 -27.34
N GLY A 372 26.40 -9.26 -27.27
CA GLY A 372 27.15 -8.78 -28.44
C GLY A 372 27.57 -9.86 -29.44
N GLY A 373 27.42 -9.56 -30.75
CA GLY A 373 27.68 -10.52 -31.82
C GLY A 373 27.75 -9.95 -33.24
N GLY A 374 28.32 -8.76 -33.44
CA GLY A 374 28.69 -8.24 -34.76
C GLY A 374 27.66 -7.36 -35.48
N ALA A 375 28.16 -6.53 -36.39
CA ALA A 375 27.35 -5.66 -37.25
C ALA A 375 26.64 -6.50 -38.33
N GLY A 376 25.51 -7.12 -37.97
CA GLY A 376 24.81 -8.06 -38.85
C GLY A 376 23.59 -8.76 -38.24
N GLY A 377 22.80 -8.09 -37.40
CA GLY A 377 21.56 -8.61 -36.82
C GLY A 377 20.35 -7.87 -37.38
N VAL A 378 19.46 -8.60 -38.06
CA VAL A 378 18.19 -8.18 -38.69
C VAL A 378 17.72 -6.76 -38.36
N LYS A 379 17.98 -5.81 -39.28
CA LYS A 379 17.19 -4.58 -39.33
C LYS A 379 15.73 -4.98 -39.58
N SER A 380 14.80 -4.56 -38.73
CA SER A 380 13.38 -4.57 -39.10
C SER A 380 13.18 -3.54 -40.21
N VAL A 381 13.21 -4.03 -41.47
CA VAL A 381 12.90 -3.25 -42.66
C VAL A 381 11.51 -3.67 -43.13
N MET A 382 10.50 -2.99 -42.59
CA MET A 382 9.26 -2.71 -43.32
C MET A 382 8.97 -1.22 -43.11
N ASP A 383 9.31 -0.37 -44.06
CA ASP A 383 8.67 -0.20 -45.38
C ASP A 383 7.35 0.55 -45.26
N THR A 384 7.42 1.83 -45.62
CA THR A 384 6.34 2.80 -45.60
C THR A 384 5.42 2.60 -46.80
N GLN A 385 4.68 1.50 -46.82
CA GLN A 385 3.62 1.24 -47.80
C GLN A 385 2.31 0.85 -47.13
N ALA A 386 1.71 1.81 -46.42
CA ALA A 386 0.26 1.87 -46.31
C ALA A 386 -0.27 2.53 -47.60
N GLY A 387 -0.67 1.71 -48.58
CA GLY A 387 -1.54 2.19 -49.66
C GLY A 387 -2.94 2.50 -49.11
N GLY A 388 -3.69 3.44 -49.68
CA GLY A 388 -3.31 4.39 -50.71
C GLY A 388 -4.52 5.27 -51.06
N ASP A 389 -4.27 6.52 -51.40
CA ASP A 389 -5.18 7.33 -52.21
C ASP A 389 -4.35 8.41 -52.91
N GLU A 390 -4.49 8.51 -54.24
CA GLU A 390 -3.70 9.42 -55.07
C GLU A 390 -4.22 10.85 -54.99
N VAL A 391 -3.38 11.82 -54.59
CA VAL A 391 -3.53 13.20 -55.10
C VAL A 391 -2.17 13.79 -55.47
N VAL A 392 -1.94 13.81 -56.78
CA VAL A 392 -1.09 14.69 -57.59
C VAL A 392 -0.26 15.75 -56.84
N ALA A 393 1.06 15.71 -57.05
CA ALA A 393 1.97 16.79 -56.70
C ALA A 393 1.71 18.06 -57.54
N GLY A 394 1.06 19.06 -56.95
CA GLY A 394 0.91 20.40 -57.50
C GLY A 394 1.66 21.41 -56.62
N GLY A 395 2.55 22.21 -57.23
CA GLY A 395 3.35 23.18 -56.48
C GLY A 395 2.65 24.50 -56.16
N ALA A 396 3.34 25.31 -55.34
CA ALA A 396 3.17 26.73 -55.09
C ALA A 396 2.27 27.22 -53.93
N ARG A 397 2.96 27.95 -53.04
CA ARG A 397 2.54 29.12 -52.23
C ARG A 397 1.72 28.90 -50.95
N ALA A 398 2.06 29.76 -49.99
CA ALA A 398 1.55 29.78 -48.64
C ALA A 398 0.12 30.35 -48.56
N ALA A 399 -0.68 29.76 -47.68
CA ALA A 399 -1.81 30.41 -47.01
C ALA A 399 -1.87 29.89 -45.57
N ALA A 400 -2.06 30.78 -44.60
CA ALA A 400 -2.10 30.43 -43.18
C ALA A 400 -3.53 30.14 -42.72
N ALA A 401 -3.77 28.98 -42.09
CA ALA A 401 -4.89 28.70 -41.19
C ALA A 401 -4.67 27.36 -40.46
N GLY A 402 -5.24 27.19 -39.26
CA GLY A 402 -5.35 25.88 -38.58
C GLY A 402 -4.26 25.56 -37.56
N GLY A 403 -4.26 26.25 -36.42
CA GLY A 403 -3.42 25.90 -35.26
C GLY A 403 -4.17 25.03 -34.24
N SER A 404 -3.46 24.06 -33.65
CA SER A 404 -3.69 23.53 -32.28
C SER A 404 -2.72 22.40 -31.92
N ASN A 405 -2.47 21.44 -32.82
CA ASN A 405 -1.79 20.19 -32.47
C ASN A 405 -0.26 20.15 -32.66
N LYS A 406 0.38 21.21 -33.19
CA LYS A 406 1.84 21.23 -33.42
C LYS A 406 2.68 21.58 -32.18
N SER A 407 2.13 22.30 -31.19
CA SER A 407 2.89 22.73 -30.01
C SER A 407 3.25 21.57 -29.09
N LEU A 408 2.31 20.68 -28.79
CA LEU A 408 2.52 19.54 -27.88
C LEU A 408 3.54 18.53 -28.43
N ALA A 409 3.45 18.22 -29.73
CA ALA A 409 4.38 17.33 -30.41
C ALA A 409 5.79 17.92 -30.51
N LEU A 410 5.91 19.24 -30.73
CA LEU A 410 7.18 19.96 -30.79
C LEU A 410 7.84 20.05 -29.40
N ALA A 411 7.07 20.33 -28.35
CA ALA A 411 7.56 20.35 -26.97
C ALA A 411 8.16 18.98 -26.57
N ALA A 412 7.46 17.88 -26.88
CA ALA A 412 7.97 16.52 -26.64
C ALA A 412 9.17 16.12 -27.53
N ALA A 413 9.40 16.82 -28.66
CA ALA A 413 10.57 16.60 -29.52
C ALA A 413 11.78 17.45 -29.10
N GLN A 414 11.55 18.65 -28.54
CA GLN A 414 12.59 19.50 -27.94
C GLN A 414 13.04 18.94 -26.57
N ALA A 415 12.09 18.40 -25.80
CA ALA A 415 12.31 17.72 -24.53
C ALA A 415 13.37 16.60 -24.58
N THR A 416 13.28 15.71 -25.57
CA THR A 416 14.19 14.55 -25.70
C THR A 416 15.45 14.86 -26.50
N ALA A 417 15.56 16.04 -27.12
CA ALA A 417 16.73 16.44 -27.91
C ALA A 417 18.02 16.61 -27.07
N HIS A 418 17.89 16.74 -25.75
CA HIS A 418 18.99 16.96 -24.81
C HIS A 418 19.39 15.71 -24.00
N LEU A 419 18.72 14.57 -24.19
CA LEU A 419 18.99 13.30 -23.49
C LEU A 419 19.25 12.17 -24.52
N PRO A 420 20.37 12.23 -25.27
CA PRO A 420 20.62 11.30 -26.37
C PRO A 420 20.82 9.83 -25.97
N ASP A 421 21.06 9.53 -24.69
CA ASP A 421 21.45 8.19 -24.19
C ASP A 421 20.51 7.64 -23.09
N VAL A 422 19.25 8.13 -23.03
CA VAL A 422 18.24 7.68 -22.06
C VAL A 422 16.99 7.18 -22.80
N ASN A 423 16.40 6.07 -22.32
CA ASN A 423 15.13 5.54 -22.83
C ASN A 423 14.04 6.63 -22.83
N ALA A 424 13.27 6.76 -23.93
CA ALA A 424 12.28 7.83 -24.06
C ALA A 424 11.22 7.82 -22.94
N SER A 425 10.83 6.65 -22.43
CA SER A 425 9.85 6.52 -21.34
C SER A 425 10.38 7.01 -19.98
N ALA A 426 11.67 6.84 -19.70
CA ALA A 426 12.31 7.36 -18.50
C ALA A 426 12.47 8.89 -18.61
N ALA A 427 12.95 9.37 -19.75
CA ALA A 427 13.13 10.80 -20.04
C ALA A 427 11.81 11.60 -19.90
N LEU A 428 10.67 11.05 -20.35
CA LEU A 428 9.35 11.67 -20.18
C LEU A 428 8.96 11.88 -18.69
N SER A 429 9.54 11.12 -17.76
CA SER A 429 9.31 11.32 -16.31
C SER A 429 10.00 12.55 -15.73
N GLN A 430 10.97 13.13 -16.46
CA GLN A 430 11.68 14.35 -16.07
C GLN A 430 11.09 15.64 -16.63
N LEU A 431 9.97 15.55 -17.37
CA LEU A 431 9.33 16.74 -17.94
C LEU A 431 8.46 17.47 -16.91
N PRO A 432 8.73 18.76 -16.62
CA PRO A 432 7.80 19.59 -15.89
C PRO A 432 6.60 19.90 -16.79
N LEU A 433 5.38 19.70 -16.27
CA LEU A 433 4.12 19.85 -17.00
C LEU A 433 3.16 20.84 -16.34
N ILE A 434 3.37 21.16 -15.07
CA ILE A 434 2.59 22.15 -14.31
C ILE A 434 3.51 23.18 -13.65
N PRO A 435 3.04 24.41 -13.37
CA PRO A 435 3.86 25.46 -12.75
C PRO A 435 4.56 25.02 -11.47
N SER A 436 3.92 24.21 -10.63
CA SER A 436 4.51 23.67 -9.39
C SER A 436 5.70 22.73 -9.61
N ASP A 437 5.83 22.08 -10.77
CA ASP A 437 7.05 21.35 -11.11
C ASP A 437 8.24 22.32 -11.28
N HIS A 438 7.98 23.51 -11.85
CA HIS A 438 8.96 24.59 -11.98
C HIS A 438 9.13 25.43 -10.71
N THR A 439 8.24 25.36 -9.73
CA THR A 439 8.36 26.07 -8.44
C THR A 439 9.47 25.48 -7.56
N THR A 440 9.83 24.21 -7.80
CA THR A 440 11.11 23.61 -7.37
C THR A 440 12.33 24.37 -7.91
N THR A 441 12.16 25.19 -8.95
CA THR A 441 13.21 25.98 -9.61
C THR A 441 13.03 27.50 -9.43
N THR A 442 11.80 28.01 -9.22
CA THR A 442 11.54 29.47 -9.09
C THR A 442 10.44 29.82 -8.09
N THR A 443 10.85 30.31 -6.92
CA THR A 443 10.22 31.39 -6.13
C THR A 443 11.42 32.09 -5.45
N THR A 444 11.61 33.41 -5.49
CA THR A 444 10.65 34.50 -5.30
C THR A 444 11.02 35.71 -6.17
N THR A 445 10.07 36.58 -6.51
CA THR A 445 10.41 37.92 -7.01
C THR A 445 11.05 38.75 -5.89
N SER A 446 12.12 39.47 -6.22
CA SER A 446 12.89 40.45 -5.40
C SER A 446 13.83 39.93 -4.29
N THR A 447 15.08 40.39 -4.42
CA THR A 447 16.20 40.43 -3.45
C THR A 447 16.86 39.12 -2.96
N SER A 448 17.94 38.77 -3.68
CA SER A 448 19.20 38.17 -3.17
C SER A 448 19.16 36.88 -2.34
N THR A 449 19.28 35.72 -3.00
CA THR A 449 20.40 34.74 -2.83
C THR A 449 20.22 33.56 -3.78
N THR A 450 21.30 33.13 -4.45
CA THR A 450 21.24 32.26 -5.65
C THR A 450 21.28 30.75 -5.32
N ALA A 451 20.58 30.29 -4.28
CA ALA A 451 20.78 28.94 -3.71
C ALA A 451 19.51 28.14 -3.32
N THR A 452 18.30 28.60 -3.68
CA THR A 452 17.06 28.16 -3.02
C THR A 452 16.23 27.07 -3.73
N ALA A 453 16.44 26.83 -5.03
CA ALA A 453 15.68 25.86 -5.82
C ALA A 453 15.87 24.39 -5.37
N SER A 454 17.09 23.87 -5.52
CA SER A 454 17.44 22.48 -5.16
C SER A 454 17.23 22.16 -3.68
N ALA A 455 17.36 23.17 -2.79
CA ALA A 455 17.10 23.01 -1.37
C ALA A 455 15.62 22.67 -1.07
N ALA A 456 14.68 23.35 -1.74
CA ALA A 456 13.24 23.08 -1.61
C ALA A 456 12.84 21.71 -2.19
N ALA A 457 13.52 21.26 -3.27
CA ALA A 457 13.38 19.90 -3.78
C ALA A 457 13.75 18.87 -2.72
N ALA A 458 14.91 19.04 -2.09
CA ALA A 458 15.47 18.13 -1.11
C ALA A 458 14.72 18.12 0.23
N GLU A 459 13.96 19.17 0.57
CA GLU A 459 13.06 19.15 1.73
C GLU A 459 11.83 18.26 1.48
N LEU A 460 11.25 18.31 0.28
CA LEU A 460 10.07 17.51 -0.08
C LEU A 460 10.42 16.07 -0.51
N PHE A 461 11.60 15.90 -1.11
CA PHE A 461 12.12 14.64 -1.65
C PHE A 461 13.57 14.43 -1.18
N PRO A 462 13.79 14.11 0.11
CA PRO A 462 15.13 14.00 0.70
C PRO A 462 15.99 12.93 0.02
N PRO A 463 17.13 13.30 -0.60
CA PRO A 463 17.99 12.37 -1.31
C PRO A 463 18.47 11.21 -0.43
N GLY A 464 18.38 9.98 -0.94
CA GLY A 464 18.81 8.78 -0.22
C GLY A 464 17.77 8.22 0.76
N LEU A 465 16.69 8.93 1.07
CA LEU A 465 15.59 8.42 1.89
C LEU A 465 14.49 7.81 1.01
N TYR A 466 14.34 6.48 1.10
CA TYR A 466 13.40 5.72 0.29
C TYR A 466 12.37 4.96 1.13
N ASP A 467 11.24 4.57 0.51
CA ASP A 467 10.28 3.64 1.10
C ASP A 467 10.73 2.16 0.98
N ARG A 468 9.89 1.22 1.41
CA ARG A 468 10.21 -0.22 1.37
C ARG A 468 10.34 -0.79 -0.05
N ASP A 469 9.84 -0.08 -1.05
CA ASP A 469 9.84 -0.43 -2.48
C ASP A 469 10.89 0.39 -3.25
N ASP A 470 11.86 0.95 -2.52
CA ASP A 470 12.91 1.87 -2.98
C ASP A 470 12.38 3.07 -3.81
N GLN A 471 11.16 3.54 -3.50
CA GLN A 471 10.63 4.81 -4.04
C GLN A 471 11.12 5.99 -3.20
N GLN A 472 11.33 7.15 -3.83
CA GLN A 472 11.65 8.38 -3.12
C GLN A 472 10.58 8.69 -2.06
N LEU A 473 11.00 9.05 -0.85
CA LEU A 473 10.07 9.52 0.17
C LEU A 473 9.46 10.86 -0.27
N ASP A 474 8.12 10.95 -0.27
CA ASP A 474 7.33 12.10 -0.70
C ASP A 474 6.76 12.81 0.54
N LEU A 475 7.45 13.85 1.00
CA LEU A 475 7.11 14.62 2.22
C LEU A 475 6.12 15.77 1.97
N ARG A 476 5.47 15.81 0.80
CA ARG A 476 4.47 16.85 0.51
C ARG A 476 3.31 16.80 1.51
N ARG A 477 2.94 17.99 2.00
CA ARG A 477 1.84 18.23 2.95
C ARG A 477 0.46 18.20 2.32
N GLU A 478 0.40 18.40 1.00
CA GLU A 478 -0.82 18.44 0.21
C GLU A 478 -0.61 17.67 -1.10
N ASN A 479 -1.64 16.98 -1.57
CA ASN A 479 -1.66 16.32 -2.86
C ASN A 479 -3.11 16.13 -3.34
N SER A 480 -3.30 15.66 -4.58
CA SER A 480 -4.62 15.53 -5.21
C SER A 480 -5.57 14.51 -4.54
N TRP A 481 -5.08 13.68 -3.61
CA TRP A 481 -5.92 12.77 -2.83
C TRP A 481 -6.88 13.51 -1.91
N THR A 482 -6.48 14.70 -1.45
CA THR A 482 -7.22 15.57 -0.52
C THR A 482 -7.78 16.83 -1.18
N MET A 483 -7.72 16.93 -2.51
CA MET A 483 -8.18 18.09 -3.28
C MET A 483 -9.58 17.89 -3.88
N GLU A 484 -10.34 18.97 -3.97
CA GLU A 484 -11.64 19.06 -4.64
C GLU A 484 -11.53 19.24 -6.17
N LEU A 485 -12.68 19.18 -6.86
CA LEU A 485 -12.75 19.21 -8.33
C LEU A 485 -12.14 20.47 -8.97
N GLY A 486 -12.19 21.62 -8.28
CA GLY A 486 -11.62 22.89 -8.77
C GLY A 486 -10.12 23.07 -8.50
N GLU A 487 -9.52 22.20 -7.68
CA GLU A 487 -8.14 22.32 -7.20
C GLU A 487 -7.17 21.40 -7.95
N ILE A 488 -7.68 20.29 -8.50
CA ILE A 488 -6.89 19.33 -9.26
C ILE A 488 -6.55 19.88 -10.64
N SER A 489 -5.26 19.95 -10.96
CA SER A 489 -4.81 20.43 -12.28
C SER A 489 -5.36 19.57 -13.42
N SER A 490 -5.64 20.19 -14.57
CA SER A 490 -6.12 19.45 -15.76
C SER A 490 -5.08 18.43 -16.26
N VAL A 491 -3.78 18.70 -16.09
CA VAL A 491 -2.69 17.74 -16.35
C VAL A 491 -2.80 16.53 -15.42
N GLU A 492 -2.97 16.80 -14.12
CA GLU A 492 -3.47 15.89 -13.08
C GLU A 492 -4.52 14.89 -13.58
N MET A 493 -5.69 15.45 -13.92
CA MET A 493 -6.85 14.71 -14.37
C MET A 493 -6.56 13.90 -15.65
N MET A 494 -5.88 14.50 -16.63
CA MET A 494 -5.53 13.86 -17.89
C MET A 494 -4.57 12.68 -17.69
N GLU A 495 -3.48 12.83 -16.93
CA GLU A 495 -2.56 11.73 -16.65
C GLU A 495 -3.28 10.58 -15.93
N CYS A 496 -4.12 10.90 -14.93
CA CYS A 496 -4.91 9.91 -14.20
C CYS A 496 -5.82 9.10 -15.13
N HIS A 497 -6.60 9.77 -15.99
CA HIS A 497 -7.50 9.11 -16.95
C HIS A 497 -6.74 8.36 -18.06
N VAL A 498 -5.65 8.91 -18.57
CA VAL A 498 -4.85 8.27 -19.63
C VAL A 498 -4.23 6.97 -19.12
N ILE A 499 -3.61 7.00 -17.93
CA ILE A 499 -2.95 5.82 -17.34
C ILE A 499 -3.97 4.78 -16.87
N ASN A 500 -5.02 5.17 -16.13
CA ASN A 500 -5.94 4.22 -15.49
C ASN A 500 -7.09 3.73 -16.37
N THR A 501 -7.40 4.39 -17.49
CA THR A 501 -8.57 4.05 -18.32
C THR A 501 -8.22 3.94 -19.80
N PHE A 502 -7.59 4.97 -20.38
CA PHE A 502 -7.32 4.98 -21.82
C PHE A 502 -6.28 3.93 -22.23
N ALA A 503 -5.18 3.80 -21.49
CA ALA A 503 -4.16 2.81 -21.81
C ALA A 503 -4.68 1.34 -21.68
N PRO A 504 -5.41 0.97 -20.61
CA PRO A 504 -6.16 -0.30 -20.57
C PRO A 504 -7.10 -0.49 -21.76
N TRP A 505 -7.80 0.56 -22.21
CA TRP A 505 -8.68 0.49 -23.39
C TRP A 505 -7.91 0.22 -24.69
N VAL A 506 -6.77 0.88 -24.92
CA VAL A 506 -5.93 0.65 -26.11
C VAL A 506 -5.38 -0.79 -26.10
N LEU A 507 -4.80 -1.22 -24.98
CA LEU A 507 -4.24 -2.57 -24.83
C LEU A 507 -5.31 -3.65 -25.09
N VAL A 508 -6.48 -3.51 -24.49
CA VAL A 508 -7.58 -4.48 -24.61
C VAL A 508 -8.22 -4.48 -26.00
N SER A 509 -8.37 -3.32 -26.64
CA SER A 509 -8.98 -3.22 -27.97
C SER A 509 -8.05 -3.73 -29.07
N GLU A 510 -6.79 -3.30 -29.07
CA GLU A 510 -5.84 -3.66 -30.13
C GLU A 510 -5.31 -5.10 -29.97
N LEU A 511 -4.98 -5.54 -28.75
CA LEU A 511 -4.41 -6.89 -28.55
C LEU A 511 -5.46 -8.01 -28.57
N LYS A 512 -6.76 -7.69 -28.64
CA LYS A 512 -7.85 -8.68 -28.77
C LYS A 512 -7.57 -9.67 -29.92
N SER A 513 -7.11 -9.18 -31.06
CA SER A 513 -6.83 -10.00 -32.24
C SER A 513 -5.72 -11.04 -31.98
N LEU A 514 -4.70 -10.70 -31.19
CA LEU A 514 -3.62 -11.60 -30.78
C LEU A 514 -4.12 -12.66 -29.79
N MET A 515 -4.98 -12.26 -28.84
CA MET A 515 -5.61 -13.21 -27.91
C MET A 515 -6.52 -14.21 -28.64
N GLN A 516 -7.25 -13.75 -29.66
CA GLN A 516 -8.08 -14.62 -30.50
C GLN A 516 -7.27 -15.53 -31.44
N ARG A 517 -6.11 -15.08 -31.95
CA ARG A 517 -5.19 -15.93 -32.75
C ARG A 517 -4.63 -17.14 -31.98
N THR A 518 -4.63 -17.08 -30.65
CA THR A 518 -4.06 -18.12 -29.79
C THR A 518 -4.97 -19.34 -29.70
N ARG A 519 -4.68 -20.38 -30.49
CA ARG A 519 -5.18 -21.76 -30.25
C ARG A 519 -4.20 -22.51 -29.34
N SER A 520 -4.64 -23.56 -28.66
CA SER A 520 -3.74 -24.32 -27.78
C SER A 520 -2.64 -24.98 -28.59
N PRO A 521 -1.36 -24.80 -28.26
CA PRO A 521 -0.36 -25.79 -28.63
C PRO A 521 -0.60 -27.05 -27.81
N VAL A 522 -0.38 -28.22 -28.42
CA VAL A 522 -0.07 -29.42 -27.64
C VAL A 522 1.30 -29.17 -27.03
N VAL A 523 1.36 -29.07 -25.70
CA VAL A 523 2.60 -29.01 -24.94
C VAL A 523 2.85 -30.41 -24.41
N ASP A 524 4.02 -30.98 -24.67
CA ASP A 524 4.36 -32.36 -24.30
C ASP A 524 4.09 -32.63 -22.81
N GLY A 525 3.10 -33.46 -22.51
CA GLY A 525 2.73 -33.87 -21.15
C GLY A 525 1.64 -33.04 -20.46
N ALA A 526 1.22 -31.89 -21.00
CA ALA A 526 0.08 -31.13 -20.45
C ALA A 526 -1.23 -31.58 -21.09
N ALA A 527 -2.21 -31.99 -20.29
CA ALA A 527 -3.52 -32.41 -20.78
C ALA A 527 -4.23 -31.25 -21.50
N ALA A 528 -4.47 -31.40 -22.81
CA ALA A 528 -5.35 -30.49 -23.53
C ALA A 528 -6.78 -30.61 -22.98
N ALA A 529 -7.47 -29.48 -22.80
CA ALA A 529 -8.93 -29.49 -22.73
C ALA A 529 -9.48 -30.15 -24.00
N GLU A 530 -10.57 -30.92 -23.89
CA GLU A 530 -11.05 -31.83 -24.94
C GLU A 530 -11.33 -31.13 -26.30
N ASP A 531 -11.57 -29.81 -26.28
CA ASP A 531 -11.83 -28.96 -27.47
C ASP A 531 -10.63 -28.10 -27.95
N GLY A 532 -9.46 -28.17 -27.30
CA GLY A 532 -8.23 -27.58 -27.83
C GLY A 532 -8.09 -26.04 -27.78
N GLU A 533 -8.89 -25.31 -26.98
CA GLU A 533 -8.67 -23.87 -26.70
C GLU A 533 -8.36 -23.61 -25.22
N TRP A 534 -7.24 -22.93 -24.93
CA TRP A 534 -6.93 -22.41 -23.60
C TRP A 534 -7.79 -21.20 -23.28
N ASP A 535 -8.33 -21.10 -22.07
CA ASP A 535 -8.97 -19.87 -21.60
C ASP A 535 -7.97 -18.71 -21.54
N LYS A 536 -8.43 -17.51 -21.92
CA LYS A 536 -7.65 -16.26 -21.90
C LYS A 536 -8.28 -15.28 -20.92
N PHE A 537 -7.49 -14.42 -20.30
CA PHE A 537 -7.94 -13.58 -19.18
C PHE A 537 -7.51 -12.12 -19.33
N ILE A 538 -8.40 -11.21 -18.92
CA ILE A 538 -8.10 -9.78 -18.81
C ILE A 538 -8.50 -9.34 -17.41
N VAL A 539 -7.55 -8.80 -16.64
CA VAL A 539 -7.81 -8.28 -15.30
C VAL A 539 -7.50 -6.79 -15.26
N ASN A 540 -8.53 -6.00 -15.02
CA ASN A 540 -8.44 -4.57 -14.82
C ASN A 540 -8.27 -4.27 -13.33
N VAL A 541 -7.08 -3.82 -12.92
CA VAL A 541 -6.81 -3.50 -11.50
C VAL A 541 -7.49 -2.19 -11.15
N SER A 542 -8.60 -2.34 -10.45
CA SER A 542 -9.48 -1.28 -10.02
C SER A 542 -9.39 -1.11 -8.51
N ALA A 543 -10.27 -0.29 -7.96
CA ALA A 543 -10.35 -0.06 -6.53
C ALA A 543 -11.78 0.36 -6.15
N MET A 544 -12.08 0.41 -4.87
CA MET A 544 -13.38 0.84 -4.35
C MET A 544 -13.76 2.29 -4.74
N GLU A 545 -12.79 3.10 -5.14
CA GLU A 545 -12.96 4.44 -5.71
C GLU A 545 -13.74 4.37 -7.04
N GLY A 546 -13.68 3.25 -7.76
CA GLY A 546 -14.52 2.98 -8.93
C GLY A 546 -15.96 2.54 -8.62
N GLN A 547 -16.35 2.37 -7.35
CA GLN A 547 -17.69 1.93 -6.97
C GLN A 547 -18.66 3.12 -6.88
N PHE A 548 -19.79 3.06 -7.58
CA PHE A 548 -20.79 4.15 -7.58
C PHE A 548 -21.55 4.24 -6.25
N TYR A 549 -22.09 3.12 -5.75
CA TYR A 549 -23.03 3.10 -4.62
C TYR A 549 -22.35 3.02 -3.24
N ARG A 550 -21.18 3.64 -3.10
CA ARG A 550 -20.41 3.75 -1.86
C ARG A 550 -20.42 5.20 -1.36
N ASN A 551 -20.38 5.39 -0.04
CA ASN A 551 -20.13 6.72 0.54
C ASN A 551 -18.75 7.22 0.07
N LYS A 552 -18.75 8.31 -0.70
CA LYS A 552 -17.56 9.01 -1.19
C LYS A 552 -17.36 10.33 -0.47
N THR A 553 -16.12 10.82 -0.47
CA THR A 553 -15.77 12.20 -0.13
C THR A 553 -15.92 13.12 -1.34
N ILE A 554 -15.85 14.43 -1.12
CA ILE A 554 -15.74 15.45 -2.17
C ILE A 554 -14.34 15.46 -2.84
N PHE A 555 -13.34 14.89 -2.17
CA PHE A 555 -11.95 14.83 -2.62
C PHE A 555 -11.67 13.76 -3.67
N HIS A 556 -10.53 13.89 -4.36
CA HIS A 556 -10.02 13.00 -5.42
C HIS A 556 -11.05 12.55 -6.49
N PRO A 557 -11.91 13.44 -7.03
CA PRO A 557 -12.89 13.08 -8.06
C PRO A 557 -12.26 12.48 -9.32
N HIS A 558 -11.05 12.89 -9.71
CA HIS A 558 -10.32 12.33 -10.87
C HIS A 558 -10.04 10.83 -10.72
N THR A 559 -9.57 10.38 -9.56
CA THR A 559 -9.33 8.95 -9.28
C THR A 559 -10.65 8.18 -9.25
N ASN A 560 -11.69 8.73 -8.61
CA ASN A 560 -13.02 8.13 -8.62
C ASN A 560 -13.54 7.95 -10.05
N MET A 561 -13.46 8.98 -10.89
CA MET A 561 -13.88 8.96 -12.29
C MET A 561 -13.10 7.94 -13.12
N ALA A 562 -11.77 7.90 -13.01
CA ALA A 562 -10.93 7.00 -13.81
C ALA A 562 -11.16 5.51 -13.45
N LYS A 563 -11.25 5.17 -12.16
CA LYS A 563 -11.59 3.80 -11.73
C LYS A 563 -13.04 3.43 -12.05
N ALA A 564 -13.98 4.38 -11.98
CA ALA A 564 -15.37 4.16 -12.38
C ALA A 564 -15.50 3.88 -13.89
N ALA A 565 -14.73 4.59 -14.72
CA ALA A 565 -14.68 4.37 -16.16
C ALA A 565 -14.05 3.01 -16.53
N LEU A 566 -12.98 2.59 -15.82
CA LEU A 566 -12.37 1.26 -15.98
C LEU A 566 -13.34 0.13 -15.59
N ASN A 567 -14.09 0.32 -14.51
CA ASN A 567 -15.18 -0.57 -14.09
C ASN A 567 -16.28 -0.64 -15.16
N MET A 568 -16.70 0.51 -15.71
CA MET A 568 -17.72 0.56 -16.77
C MET A 568 -17.25 -0.12 -18.06
N MET A 569 -16.00 0.07 -18.47
CA MET A 569 -15.40 -0.63 -19.61
C MET A 569 -15.48 -2.15 -19.42
N THR A 570 -15.09 -2.63 -18.23
CA THR A 570 -15.16 -4.06 -17.86
C THR A 570 -16.59 -4.57 -17.96
N ARG A 571 -17.54 -3.90 -17.29
CA ARG A 571 -18.96 -4.28 -17.23
C ARG A 571 -19.61 -4.36 -18.62
N THR A 572 -19.26 -3.43 -19.51
CA THR A 572 -19.87 -3.32 -20.84
C THR A 572 -19.23 -4.26 -21.85
N ALA A 573 -17.90 -4.35 -21.89
CA ALA A 573 -17.19 -5.10 -22.93
C ALA A 573 -17.15 -6.62 -22.66
N SER A 574 -17.15 -7.04 -21.39
CA SER A 574 -16.85 -8.43 -21.00
C SER A 574 -17.67 -9.50 -21.71
N ALA A 575 -18.96 -9.27 -21.98
CA ALA A 575 -19.82 -10.25 -22.65
C ALA A 575 -19.33 -10.58 -24.08
N GLY A 576 -18.89 -9.56 -24.84
CA GLY A 576 -18.35 -9.72 -26.19
C GLY A 576 -16.90 -10.19 -26.24
N PHE A 577 -16.25 -10.37 -25.09
CA PHE A 577 -14.96 -11.04 -24.93
C PHE A 577 -15.15 -12.49 -24.44
N ALA A 578 -16.09 -12.73 -23.52
CA ALA A 578 -16.43 -14.07 -23.03
C ALA A 578 -16.96 -14.97 -24.16
N ALA A 579 -17.72 -14.40 -25.11
CA ALA A 579 -18.18 -15.08 -26.32
C ALA A 579 -17.06 -15.58 -27.26
N VAL A 580 -15.79 -15.20 -27.01
CA VAL A 580 -14.60 -15.64 -27.74
C VAL A 580 -13.51 -16.18 -26.79
N ASN A 581 -13.92 -16.78 -25.66
CA ASN A 581 -13.07 -17.40 -24.64
C ASN A 581 -12.04 -16.43 -23.99
N ILE A 582 -12.37 -15.14 -23.90
CA ILE A 582 -11.59 -14.13 -23.17
C ILE A 582 -12.38 -13.60 -21.97
N PHE A 583 -11.97 -13.96 -20.75
CA PHE A 583 -12.70 -13.65 -19.52
C PHE A 583 -12.16 -12.36 -18.89
N MET A 584 -12.98 -11.30 -18.91
CA MET A 584 -12.60 -9.97 -18.45
C MET A 584 -13.23 -9.64 -17.09
N THR A 585 -12.40 -9.27 -16.11
CA THR A 585 -12.81 -8.90 -14.74
C THR A 585 -12.20 -7.56 -14.30
N ALA A 586 -12.82 -6.93 -13.30
CA ALA A 586 -12.23 -5.82 -12.56
C ALA A 586 -11.96 -6.30 -11.13
N VAL A 587 -10.83 -5.92 -10.52
CA VAL A 587 -10.43 -6.41 -9.19
C VAL A 587 -10.02 -5.26 -8.28
N ASP A 588 -10.59 -5.19 -7.09
CA ASP A 588 -10.13 -4.41 -5.95
C ASP A 588 -8.98 -5.16 -5.23
N THR A 589 -7.82 -4.51 -5.15
CA THR A 589 -6.63 -5.03 -4.46
C THR A 589 -6.81 -5.09 -2.94
N GLY A 590 -7.79 -4.37 -2.39
CA GLY A 590 -7.89 -4.07 -0.97
C GLY A 590 -6.92 -2.96 -0.54
N TRP A 591 -6.98 -2.62 0.75
CA TRP A 591 -6.19 -1.51 1.29
C TRP A 591 -4.75 -1.95 1.60
N ILE A 592 -3.81 -1.55 0.72
CA ILE A 592 -2.37 -1.84 0.84
C ILE A 592 -1.49 -0.57 0.98
N THR A 593 -1.95 0.56 0.43
CA THR A 593 -1.25 1.85 0.42
C THR A 593 -2.19 2.94 0.95
N ASP A 594 -1.59 4.04 1.41
CA ASP A 594 -2.30 5.25 1.80
C ASP A 594 -1.71 6.39 0.98
N GLU A 595 -2.55 7.09 0.23
CA GLU A 595 -2.15 8.21 -0.64
C GLU A 595 -2.31 9.57 0.09
N GLN A 596 -2.77 9.57 1.35
CA GLN A 596 -2.82 10.79 2.16
C GLN A 596 -1.43 11.43 2.34
N PRO A 597 -1.34 12.78 2.35
CA PRO A 597 -0.10 13.50 2.60
C PRO A 597 0.58 13.15 3.94
N VAL A 598 1.90 13.37 4.02
CA VAL A 598 2.71 12.91 5.15
C VAL A 598 2.33 13.54 6.48
N ASP A 599 1.89 14.79 6.54
CA ASP A 599 1.45 15.42 7.79
C ASP A 599 0.25 14.70 8.47
N GLN A 600 -0.45 13.81 7.75
CA GLN A 600 -1.50 12.96 8.32
C GLN A 600 -0.97 11.62 8.86
N HIS A 601 0.37 11.42 8.95
CA HIS A 601 1.03 10.17 9.38
C HIS A 601 0.59 9.64 10.74
N TYR A 602 0.18 10.51 11.67
CA TYR A 602 -0.34 10.09 12.98
C TYR A 602 -1.54 9.13 12.85
N LYS A 603 -2.34 9.25 11.78
CA LYS A 603 -3.39 8.26 11.46
C LYS A 603 -2.77 6.91 11.02
N ARG A 604 -1.74 6.94 10.17
CA ARG A 604 -1.05 5.78 9.58
C ARG A 604 -0.41 4.86 10.63
N GLU A 605 0.18 5.42 11.69
CA GLU A 605 0.70 4.63 12.82
C GLU A 605 -0.42 3.94 13.62
N SER A 606 -1.59 4.59 13.71
CA SER A 606 -2.72 4.11 14.50
C SER A 606 -3.58 3.05 13.80
N ALA A 607 -3.54 3.01 12.46
CA ALA A 607 -4.28 2.07 11.60
C ALA A 607 -3.52 1.85 10.27
N PRO A 608 -2.50 0.97 10.24
CA PRO A 608 -1.76 0.67 9.01
C PRO A 608 -2.59 -0.20 8.05
N PRO A 609 -2.27 -0.20 6.74
CA PRO A 609 -2.89 -1.08 5.76
C PRO A 609 -2.84 -2.57 6.21
N PRO A 610 -3.96 -3.29 6.16
CA PRO A 610 -4.08 -4.68 6.64
C PRO A 610 -3.57 -5.75 5.65
N LEU A 611 -3.18 -5.34 4.45
CA LEU A 611 -2.79 -6.20 3.33
C LEU A 611 -1.45 -5.69 2.76
N ASP A 612 -0.67 -6.58 2.14
CA ASP A 612 0.55 -6.22 1.40
C ASP A 612 0.41 -6.39 -0.12
N GLU A 613 1.50 -6.07 -0.82
CA GLU A 613 1.63 -6.17 -2.28
C GLU A 613 1.37 -7.58 -2.83
N TRP A 614 1.68 -8.63 -2.06
CA TRP A 614 1.43 -10.03 -2.43
C TRP A 614 -0.02 -10.43 -2.22
N ASP A 615 -0.67 -9.94 -1.15
CA ASP A 615 -2.11 -10.15 -0.95
C ASP A 615 -2.90 -9.51 -2.09
N ALA A 616 -2.53 -8.29 -2.47
CA ALA A 616 -3.07 -7.60 -3.63
C ALA A 616 -2.79 -8.34 -4.94
N ALA A 617 -1.55 -8.80 -5.17
CA ALA A 617 -1.17 -9.55 -6.37
C ALA A 617 -2.01 -10.82 -6.52
N MET A 618 -2.22 -11.57 -5.43
CA MET A 618 -3.01 -12.80 -5.48
C MET A 618 -4.51 -12.55 -5.61
N ARG A 619 -5.04 -11.40 -5.17
CA ARG A 619 -6.42 -10.98 -5.50
C ARG A 619 -6.58 -10.72 -6.99
N VAL A 620 -5.60 -10.04 -7.61
CA VAL A 620 -5.59 -9.74 -9.05
C VAL A 620 -5.40 -11.02 -9.89
N LEU A 621 -4.57 -11.96 -9.44
CA LEU A 621 -4.36 -13.23 -10.13
C LEU A 621 -5.48 -14.25 -9.94
N ASP A 622 -6.24 -14.21 -8.84
CA ASP A 622 -7.31 -15.17 -8.53
C ASP A 622 -8.23 -15.54 -9.70
N PRO A 623 -8.87 -14.60 -10.43
CA PRO A 623 -9.74 -14.95 -11.57
C PRO A 623 -9.00 -15.64 -12.72
N VAL A 624 -7.68 -15.45 -12.84
CA VAL A 624 -6.83 -16.17 -13.80
C VAL A 624 -6.56 -17.58 -13.31
N LEU A 625 -6.10 -17.74 -12.06
CA LEU A 625 -5.69 -19.03 -11.49
C LEU A 625 -6.87 -20.00 -11.36
N VAL A 626 -8.01 -19.51 -10.84
CA VAL A 626 -9.27 -20.25 -10.73
C VAL A 626 -9.73 -20.72 -12.13
N GLY A 627 -9.67 -19.84 -13.14
CA GLY A 627 -10.03 -20.21 -14.51
C GLY A 627 -9.07 -21.22 -15.16
N VAL A 628 -7.75 -21.05 -14.98
CA VAL A 628 -6.74 -21.97 -15.53
C VAL A 628 -6.79 -23.35 -14.87
N ASN A 629 -7.13 -23.42 -13.58
CA ASN A 629 -7.31 -24.68 -12.85
C ASN A 629 -8.65 -25.40 -13.18
N GLY A 630 -9.43 -24.90 -14.13
CA GLY A 630 -10.70 -25.51 -14.56
C GLY A 630 -11.89 -25.24 -13.63
N GLU A 631 -11.76 -24.30 -12.69
CA GLU A 631 -12.86 -23.87 -11.82
C GLU A 631 -13.76 -22.80 -12.51
N GLN A 632 -14.46 -21.97 -11.75
CA GLN A 632 -15.40 -20.99 -12.28
C GLN A 632 -14.69 -19.88 -13.09
N LYS A 633 -14.98 -19.81 -14.40
CA LYS A 633 -14.52 -18.74 -15.30
C LYS A 633 -15.25 -17.42 -15.01
N LEU A 634 -14.63 -16.56 -14.21
CA LEU A 634 -15.21 -15.26 -13.80
C LEU A 634 -15.06 -14.20 -14.92
N TRP A 635 -16.16 -13.52 -15.25
CA TRP A 635 -16.16 -12.38 -16.18
C TRP A 635 -17.30 -11.42 -15.87
N GLY A 636 -17.20 -10.17 -16.32
CA GLY A 636 -18.28 -9.17 -16.20
C GLY A 636 -18.65 -8.82 -14.77
N CYS A 637 -17.69 -8.94 -13.84
CA CYS A 637 -17.85 -8.67 -12.43
C CYS A 637 -16.73 -7.77 -11.89
N PHE A 638 -17.04 -7.07 -10.79
CA PHE A 638 -16.06 -6.40 -9.95
C PHE A 638 -15.80 -7.27 -8.73
N LEU A 639 -14.57 -7.73 -8.54
CA LEU A 639 -14.17 -8.62 -7.46
C LEU A 639 -13.57 -7.81 -6.30
N LYS A 640 -14.06 -8.06 -5.08
CA LYS A 640 -13.51 -7.53 -3.84
C LYS A 640 -13.39 -8.66 -2.84
N ASN A 641 -12.24 -8.82 -2.18
CA ASN A 641 -11.99 -9.92 -1.24
C ASN A 641 -12.32 -11.31 -1.87
N TYR A 642 -11.86 -11.55 -3.11
CA TYR A 642 -12.10 -12.80 -3.85
C TYR A 642 -13.57 -13.13 -4.15
N ARG A 643 -14.47 -12.12 -4.14
CA ARG A 643 -15.91 -12.31 -4.39
C ARG A 643 -16.49 -11.18 -5.24
N SER A 644 -17.49 -11.48 -6.06
CA SER A 644 -18.23 -10.47 -6.80
C SER A 644 -18.90 -9.46 -5.86
N THR A 645 -18.80 -8.17 -6.19
CA THR A 645 -19.39 -7.06 -5.45
C THR A 645 -20.13 -6.10 -6.39
N ARG A 646 -20.78 -5.08 -5.82
CA ARG A 646 -21.54 -4.09 -6.60
C ARG A 646 -20.59 -3.17 -7.37
N TRP A 647 -20.97 -2.82 -8.60
CA TRP A 647 -20.36 -1.74 -9.40
C TRP A 647 -20.52 -0.35 -8.74
#